data_AF-G0RZJ2-F1
#
_entry.id   AF-G0RZJ2-F1
#
_cell.length_a   1.000
_cell.length_b   1.000
_cell.length_c   1.000
_cell.angle_alpha   90.00
_cell.angle_beta   90.00
_cell.angle_gamma   90.00
#
_symmetry.space_group_name_H-M   'P 1'
#
loop_
_entity.id
_entity.type
_entity.pdbx_description
1 polymer ?
#
loop_
_entity_poly.entity_id
_entity_poly.type
_entity_poly.pdbx_seq_one_letter_code
_entity_poly.pdbx_strand_id
1 'polypeptide(L)'
;MSIKQLFCLALLWHAAVANLAKPLHAVARQTPSVSNVDTPRRLHGKFLHITDIHPDTFYQPHSSSDPDDDCHRGQGTAGVFGAPSTDCDAPYSLVNETFAWIERNIKDQIDFVVWTGDSARHDRDEALPRTPDQVLGANKRIADMFMQTFGAGNGNYGSPLAIPVVPTFGNNDILPHNILLAGPNKWLRHYAGIWHPFIPEEQRHSFDFGGWFHVEVVPGRLAVFSLNTLYFFDRNAGVDGCADPEEPGFKQLEWLRVQLQLARQRGMKAIIVGHVPPARTKSKKLWDETCWHKYALWMHHFRDVVVAGLFGHMNIDHFLIHDKGDIDISAVSGAALAEYDTRIEGELSVESASDYLLELRRDWAKLKPVTPPPTGLRDPSFIRREGRRGGKNKQHRDPWGERYHLSLVGPSVVPTYFPTLRIIEYNISGLEEITVWSSASRVSANSENSQKHLDLRDFSSESDNDPLEYQATDGKKKKKKKKKKQPKKPRPHDPNLVIPSPPSPGAPPGPAYSPQPFTLTGYTQYVANLTLLNSLRELNDTTRANFYVVEYSTFEDEIYQLRDLTVGSMVELAMRMGKEASVMPIDQAGGDGEGLDGVDVEEDEEHSDDDDHVGAVGKKKGKKGKKKKGKKKHVNKTWLHFLKHAFVSTLGVIALERNAYLSALSSSYNDNTSPRLSYRTDRCEGNPMFFRLPHAVLRRRLRRRRMATFAFLALTVLVLLFPLYAVYKPPSLLIRLLSHRWTDVLFRVWLPPSKKLVALTIDDAPSDHTPAILSALAGAGAHATFFVIGSQVAGREHMLRDIVRAGHELANHGMHDEPATRLSAGELERQIKEVQRLIEDAYAESGRQAPGANGRRRYYRPGSGFFSERIRSVTRKLGYRVVLGSIYPHDAQISWPWLNARHILSMLSPGGIIICHDRRSWTPPMLSKVLPELQRRGYKAVTLTELLEETTG
;
A
#
# COMPACT_ATOMS: atom_id res chain seq x y z
N MET A 1 -47.38 38.07 -43.11
CA MET A 1 -47.33 39.54 -42.92
C MET A 1 -46.20 39.84 -41.94
N SER A 2 -45.27 40.77 -42.16
CA SER A 2 -45.14 41.75 -43.22
C SER A 2 -43.66 41.95 -43.57
N ILE A 3 -43.44 42.09 -44.86
CA ILE A 3 -42.25 42.48 -45.62
C ILE A 3 -41.64 43.75 -45.02
N LYS A 4 -40.50 43.64 -44.34
CA LYS A 4 -39.48 44.70 -44.12
C LYS A 4 -38.24 44.31 -43.30
N GLN A 5 -38.09 43.04 -42.86
CA GLN A 5 -36.87 42.60 -42.15
C GLN A 5 -36.04 41.51 -42.86
N LEU A 6 -36.37 41.17 -44.12
CA LEU A 6 -35.64 40.15 -44.90
C LEU A 6 -34.70 40.70 -45.98
N PHE A 7 -34.39 42.00 -46.01
CA PHE A 7 -33.66 42.64 -47.12
C PHE A 7 -32.38 43.42 -46.75
N CYS A 8 -31.80 43.22 -45.56
CA CYS A 8 -30.48 43.77 -45.20
C CYS A 8 -29.35 42.74 -45.12
N LEU A 9 -29.59 41.48 -45.51
CA LEU A 9 -28.61 40.39 -45.45
C LEU A 9 -28.14 39.89 -46.84
N ALA A 10 -28.40 40.62 -47.92
CA ALA A 10 -28.16 40.16 -49.29
C ALA A 10 -27.45 41.16 -50.23
N LEU A 11 -26.60 42.06 -49.72
CA LEU A 11 -25.82 43.00 -50.55
C LEU A 11 -24.34 43.16 -50.13
N LEU A 12 -23.74 42.12 -49.54
CA LEU A 12 -22.27 41.98 -49.39
C LEU A 12 -21.77 40.63 -49.94
N TRP A 13 -22.41 40.18 -51.03
CA TRP A 13 -21.99 39.04 -51.84
C TRP A 13 -22.07 39.46 -53.31
N HIS A 14 -20.97 39.27 -54.06
CA HIS A 14 -20.79 39.48 -55.52
C HIS A 14 -20.05 40.75 -55.98
N ALA A 15 -18.75 40.81 -55.67
CA ALA A 15 -17.72 41.01 -56.70
C ALA A 15 -16.74 39.83 -56.57
N ALA A 16 -17.09 38.65 -57.12
CA ALA A 16 -16.73 38.21 -58.47
C ALA A 16 -15.20 38.07 -58.62
N VAL A 17 -14.63 36.89 -58.39
CA VAL A 17 -14.47 35.80 -59.37
C VAL A 17 -13.60 36.19 -60.58
N ALA A 18 -12.47 35.47 -60.66
CA ALA A 18 -11.67 35.11 -61.82
C ALA A 18 -10.54 36.05 -62.31
N ASN A 19 -9.32 35.66 -61.89
CA ASN A 19 -8.14 35.32 -62.73
C ASN A 19 -7.72 36.27 -63.86
N LEU A 20 -6.45 36.72 -63.84
CA LEU A 20 -5.33 36.18 -64.64
C LEU A 20 -4.14 37.16 -64.68
N ALA A 21 -2.96 36.58 -64.88
CA ALA A 21 -1.71 37.17 -65.40
C ALA A 21 -0.69 37.83 -64.42
N LYS A 22 0.42 37.11 -64.23
CA LYS A 22 1.81 37.59 -63.98
C LYS A 22 2.31 38.42 -65.21
N PRO A 23 3.55 38.98 -65.28
CA PRO A 23 4.68 39.05 -64.31
C PRO A 23 5.35 40.44 -64.20
N LEU A 24 6.31 40.61 -63.29
CA LEU A 24 7.70 41.09 -63.59
C LEU A 24 8.57 41.13 -62.32
N HIS A 25 9.74 40.47 -62.41
CA HIS A 25 10.89 40.49 -61.49
C HIS A 25 11.50 41.91 -61.39
N ALA A 26 12.28 42.34 -60.37
CA ALA A 26 13.53 41.77 -59.86
C ALA A 26 14.15 42.63 -58.72
N VAL A 27 14.75 41.95 -57.71
CA VAL A 27 16.09 42.20 -57.06
C VAL A 27 16.26 43.46 -56.17
N ALA A 28 16.90 43.45 -54.98
CA ALA A 28 17.37 42.46 -54.00
C ALA A 28 17.72 43.21 -52.69
N ARG A 29 17.55 42.58 -51.52
CA ARG A 29 18.33 42.83 -50.29
C ARG A 29 18.16 41.63 -49.34
N GLN A 30 19.26 41.26 -48.71
CA GLN A 30 19.56 39.93 -48.17
C GLN A 30 18.60 39.46 -47.06
N THR A 31 18.11 38.24 -47.22
CA THR A 31 17.48 37.43 -46.18
C THR A 31 18.51 37.01 -45.13
N PRO A 32 18.27 37.23 -43.82
CA PRO A 32 18.78 36.30 -42.83
C PRO A 32 18.04 34.98 -43.03
N SER A 33 18.80 33.91 -43.24
CA SER A 33 18.32 32.54 -43.33
C SER A 33 17.39 32.20 -42.16
N VAL A 34 16.17 31.76 -42.46
CA VAL A 34 15.37 30.95 -41.55
C VAL A 34 16.11 29.63 -41.37
N SER A 35 17.03 29.60 -40.41
CA SER A 35 17.59 28.39 -39.85
C SER A 35 17.00 28.23 -38.46
N ASN A 36 15.89 27.53 -38.36
CA ASN A 36 15.58 26.67 -37.22
C ASN A 36 14.81 25.48 -37.78
N VAL A 37 15.56 24.62 -38.47
CA VAL A 37 15.27 23.20 -38.42
C VAL A 37 15.48 22.85 -36.94
N ASP A 38 14.39 22.73 -36.17
CA ASP A 38 14.41 22.32 -34.76
C ASP A 38 15.28 21.07 -34.65
N THR A 39 16.47 21.21 -34.06
CA THR A 39 17.34 20.08 -33.79
C THR A 39 16.60 19.12 -32.86
N PRO A 40 16.50 17.82 -33.19
CA PRO A 40 15.90 16.86 -32.27
C PRO A 40 16.66 16.90 -30.94
N ARG A 41 15.91 17.10 -29.85
CA ARG A 41 16.45 17.06 -28.47
C ARG A 41 17.24 15.76 -28.30
N ARG A 42 18.42 15.84 -27.68
CA ARG A 42 19.27 14.68 -27.37
C ARG A 42 19.03 14.23 -25.94
N LEU A 43 19.33 12.96 -25.64
CA LEU A 43 19.31 12.47 -24.26
C LEU A 43 20.46 13.09 -23.47
N HIS A 44 20.15 13.58 -22.27
CA HIS A 44 21.12 14.14 -21.34
C HIS A 44 21.60 13.12 -20.30
N GLY A 45 20.87 12.02 -20.12
CA GLY A 45 21.16 11.04 -19.09
C GLY A 45 20.77 11.51 -17.70
N LYS A 46 19.78 12.39 -17.57
CA LYS A 46 19.33 12.95 -16.28
C LYS A 46 17.81 12.97 -16.20
N PHE A 47 17.24 12.79 -15.01
CA PHE A 47 15.81 12.98 -14.79
C PHE A 47 15.53 13.57 -13.40
N LEU A 48 14.42 14.30 -13.30
CA LEU A 48 13.96 14.90 -12.04
C LEU A 48 13.10 13.90 -11.26
N HIS A 49 13.39 13.70 -9.99
CA HIS A 49 12.49 13.07 -9.02
C HIS A 49 12.01 14.13 -8.02
N ILE A 50 10.69 14.36 -8.01
CA ILE A 50 10.00 15.30 -7.13
C ILE A 50 8.81 14.60 -6.46
N THR A 51 8.59 14.87 -5.18
CA THR A 51 7.56 14.17 -4.38
C THR A 51 7.05 15.06 -3.25
N ASP A 52 5.86 14.73 -2.73
CA ASP A 52 5.33 15.27 -1.47
C ASP A 52 5.34 16.80 -1.46
N ILE A 53 4.59 17.40 -2.40
CA ILE A 53 4.53 18.86 -2.56
C ILE A 53 3.63 19.48 -1.50
N HIS A 54 2.50 18.83 -1.17
CA HIS A 54 1.55 19.27 -0.15
C HIS A 54 1.21 20.76 -0.22
N PRO A 55 0.68 21.27 -1.35
CA PRO A 55 0.30 22.67 -1.46
C PRO A 55 -0.86 22.97 -0.52
N ASP A 56 -0.71 23.99 0.31
CA ASP A 56 -1.72 24.48 1.21
C ASP A 56 -2.21 25.89 0.80
N THR A 57 -3.52 25.98 0.57
CA THR A 57 -4.21 27.22 0.24
C THR A 57 -4.52 28.09 1.45
N PHE A 58 -4.49 27.52 2.66
CA PHE A 58 -4.84 28.18 3.90
C PHE A 58 -3.63 28.72 4.67
N TYR A 59 -2.43 28.32 4.28
CA TYR A 59 -1.18 28.82 4.85
C TYR A 59 -1.16 30.36 4.90
N GLN A 60 -0.96 30.89 6.10
CA GLN A 60 -0.80 32.32 6.34
C GLN A 60 0.63 32.62 6.78
N PRO A 61 1.36 33.48 6.07
CA PRO A 61 2.64 33.99 6.58
C PRO A 61 2.45 34.68 7.95
N HIS A 62 3.43 34.52 8.82
CA HIS A 62 3.47 35.05 10.19
C HIS A 62 2.41 34.47 11.14
N SER A 63 1.84 33.31 10.80
CA SER A 63 0.95 32.54 11.66
C SER A 63 1.69 31.62 12.63
N SER A 64 0.94 31.03 13.56
CA SER A 64 1.44 30.05 14.53
C SER A 64 1.76 28.73 13.82
N SER A 65 2.94 28.18 14.09
CA SER A 65 3.36 26.86 13.61
C SER A 65 3.06 25.74 14.63
N ASP A 66 2.25 26.04 15.64
CA ASP A 66 1.82 25.03 16.61
C ASP A 66 0.89 24.00 15.91
N PRO A 67 0.94 22.72 16.31
CA PRO A 67 0.18 21.66 15.64
C PRO A 67 -1.34 21.89 15.56
N ASP A 68 -1.92 22.62 16.52
CA ASP A 68 -3.35 22.93 16.56
C ASP A 68 -3.75 24.06 15.57
N ASP A 69 -2.78 24.84 15.10
CA ASP A 69 -2.97 25.99 14.23
C ASP A 69 -2.56 25.74 12.77
N ASP A 70 -1.70 24.74 12.51
CA ASP A 70 -1.28 24.24 11.18
C ASP A 70 -0.82 25.36 10.20
N CYS A 71 -0.27 26.46 10.73
CA CYS A 71 0.05 27.69 9.98
C CYS A 71 -1.15 28.38 9.28
N HIS A 72 -2.38 28.11 9.73
CA HIS A 72 -3.59 28.76 9.19
C HIS A 72 -4.04 29.98 10.01
N ARG A 73 -3.60 30.09 11.27
CA ARG A 73 -4.11 31.08 12.24
C ARG A 73 -3.11 31.37 13.37
N GLY A 74 -3.48 32.30 14.24
CA GLY A 74 -2.60 32.79 15.30
C GLY A 74 -1.49 33.70 14.78
N GLN A 75 -0.60 34.14 15.66
CA GLN A 75 0.62 34.85 15.29
C GLN A 75 1.83 34.01 15.67
N GLY A 76 2.79 33.89 14.76
CA GLY A 76 3.99 33.08 14.98
C GLY A 76 5.07 33.30 13.93
N THR A 77 5.98 32.32 13.82
CA THR A 77 7.21 32.41 13.03
C THR A 77 7.09 31.84 11.62
N ALA A 78 5.89 31.46 11.18
CA ALA A 78 5.67 30.91 9.85
C ALA A 78 6.19 31.88 8.76
N GLY A 79 7.14 31.42 7.95
CA GLY A 79 7.76 32.25 6.92
C GLY A 79 6.93 32.36 5.66
N VAL A 80 7.29 33.28 4.76
CA VAL A 80 6.60 33.45 3.47
C VAL A 80 6.72 32.21 2.60
N PHE A 81 7.85 31.51 2.63
CA PHE A 81 8.11 30.31 1.82
C PHE A 81 7.93 29.01 2.60
N GLY A 82 7.28 29.04 3.75
CA GLY A 82 7.07 27.88 4.61
C GLY A 82 7.81 27.98 5.94
N ALA A 83 7.54 27.02 6.81
CA ALA A 83 8.10 26.92 8.16
C ALA A 83 8.88 25.60 8.30
N PRO A 84 10.23 25.63 8.19
CA PRO A 84 11.04 24.41 8.24
C PRO A 84 10.99 23.75 9.63
N SER A 85 11.05 22.42 9.68
CA SER A 85 11.03 21.66 10.95
C SER A 85 9.75 21.86 11.76
N THR A 86 8.64 22.13 11.07
CA THR A 86 7.30 22.23 11.66
C THR A 86 6.35 21.29 10.96
N ASP A 87 5.12 21.19 11.48
CA ASP A 87 4.08 20.41 10.83
C ASP A 87 3.51 21.11 9.58
N CYS A 88 3.73 22.41 9.36
CA CYS A 88 3.04 23.13 8.29
C CYS A 88 3.30 22.61 6.88
N ASP A 89 2.27 22.66 6.04
CA ASP A 89 2.34 22.30 4.62
C ASP A 89 2.90 23.43 3.74
N ALA A 90 3.13 23.17 2.45
CA ALA A 90 3.83 24.09 1.56
C ALA A 90 2.92 25.24 1.09
N PRO A 91 3.26 26.52 1.34
CA PRO A 91 2.53 27.62 0.72
C PRO A 91 2.78 27.69 -0.79
N TYR A 92 1.82 28.20 -1.54
CA TYR A 92 1.97 28.38 -3.00
C TYR A 92 3.13 29.30 -3.40
N SER A 93 3.59 30.19 -2.53
CA SER A 93 4.82 30.97 -2.74
C SER A 93 6.05 30.07 -2.93
N LEU A 94 6.19 29.03 -2.10
CA LEU A 94 7.24 28.01 -2.23
C LEU A 94 7.02 27.21 -3.52
N VAL A 95 5.82 26.65 -3.71
CA VAL A 95 5.52 25.79 -4.87
C VAL A 95 5.75 26.53 -6.19
N ASN A 96 5.31 27.80 -6.31
CA ASN A 96 5.52 28.60 -7.50
C ASN A 96 7.00 28.84 -7.77
N GLU A 97 7.79 29.21 -6.76
CA GLU A 97 9.24 29.40 -6.94
C GLU A 97 9.98 28.08 -7.21
N THR A 98 9.51 26.95 -6.69
CA THR A 98 10.02 25.62 -7.03
C THR A 98 9.89 25.34 -8.54
N PHE A 99 8.70 25.48 -9.11
CA PHE A 99 8.51 25.28 -10.55
C PHE A 99 9.24 26.33 -11.40
N ALA A 100 9.29 27.59 -10.95
CA ALA A 100 10.00 28.64 -11.64
C ALA A 100 11.52 28.41 -11.63
N TRP A 101 12.08 27.89 -10.52
CA TRP A 101 13.48 27.50 -10.44
C TRP A 101 13.77 26.30 -11.33
N ILE A 102 12.88 25.30 -11.37
CA ILE A 102 12.99 24.13 -12.24
C ILE A 102 13.07 24.55 -13.71
N GLU A 103 12.18 25.45 -14.12
CA GLU A 103 12.14 25.99 -15.48
C GLU A 103 13.45 26.72 -15.86
N ARG A 104 13.97 27.55 -14.95
CA ARG A 104 15.19 28.34 -15.21
C ARG A 104 16.47 27.49 -15.26
N ASN A 105 16.56 26.44 -14.46
CA ASN A 105 17.84 25.79 -14.17
C ASN A 105 17.99 24.38 -14.75
N ILE A 106 16.93 23.56 -14.75
CA ILE A 106 17.07 22.11 -15.04
C ILE A 106 16.22 21.61 -16.21
N LYS A 107 15.16 22.33 -16.60
CA LYS A 107 14.22 21.90 -17.66
C LYS A 107 14.92 21.47 -18.94
N ASP A 108 15.93 22.21 -19.38
CA ASP A 108 16.65 21.93 -20.62
C ASP A 108 17.79 20.90 -20.47
N GLN A 109 17.94 20.29 -19.29
CA GLN A 109 19.01 19.35 -18.97
C GLN A 109 18.52 17.96 -18.56
N ILE A 110 17.19 17.73 -18.51
CA ILE A 110 16.59 16.47 -18.08
C ILE A 110 15.80 15.77 -19.19
N ASP A 111 15.66 14.46 -19.13
CA ASP A 111 15.00 13.67 -20.17
C ASP A 111 13.52 13.38 -19.84
N PHE A 112 13.19 13.26 -18.56
CA PHE A 112 11.85 13.00 -18.05
C PHE A 112 11.71 13.43 -16.59
N VAL A 113 10.49 13.39 -16.06
CA VAL A 113 10.17 13.71 -14.67
C VAL A 113 9.40 12.55 -14.02
N VAL A 114 9.80 12.20 -12.80
CA VAL A 114 9.10 11.28 -11.91
C VAL A 114 8.45 12.10 -10.80
N TRP A 115 7.12 12.10 -10.72
CA TRP A 115 6.34 12.81 -9.72
C TRP A 115 5.62 11.80 -8.82
N THR A 116 6.16 11.54 -7.63
CA THR A 116 5.64 10.46 -6.76
C THR A 116 4.53 10.90 -5.79
N GLY A 117 3.59 11.74 -6.26
CA GLY A 117 2.32 12.01 -5.58
C GLY A 117 2.37 12.98 -4.39
N ASP A 118 1.27 13.00 -3.63
CA ASP A 118 0.99 13.85 -2.46
C ASP A 118 0.94 15.35 -2.80
N SER A 119 -0.13 15.71 -3.49
CA SER A 119 -0.38 17.05 -4.05
C SER A 119 -1.61 17.73 -3.47
N ALA A 120 -2.03 17.30 -2.28
CA ALA A 120 -2.98 17.99 -1.42
C ALA A 120 -2.41 18.02 0.00
N ARG A 121 -2.59 19.14 0.71
CA ARG A 121 -2.19 19.31 2.12
C ARG A 121 -2.66 18.16 3.02
N HIS A 122 -2.08 18.03 4.21
CA HIS A 122 -2.56 17.11 5.25
C HIS A 122 -3.93 17.54 5.82
N ASP A 123 -4.67 16.58 6.37
CA ASP A 123 -5.97 16.81 7.01
C ASP A 123 -5.84 16.98 8.53
N ARG A 124 -4.94 17.86 8.99
CA ARG A 124 -4.65 18.05 10.42
C ARG A 124 -5.53 19.12 11.07
N ASP A 125 -5.83 20.20 10.36
CA ASP A 125 -6.72 21.25 10.88
C ASP A 125 -8.19 20.79 10.90
N GLU A 126 -8.67 20.34 12.07
CA GLU A 126 -10.07 19.94 12.28
C GLU A 126 -11.08 21.07 12.02
N ALA A 127 -10.68 22.34 12.12
CA ALA A 127 -11.57 23.47 11.85
C ALA A 127 -11.70 23.75 10.34
N LEU A 128 -10.71 23.32 9.55
CA LEU A 128 -10.69 23.41 8.10
C LEU A 128 -10.45 22.02 7.50
N PRO A 129 -11.41 21.09 7.59
CA PRO A 129 -11.25 19.75 7.03
C PRO A 129 -11.15 19.80 5.49
N ARG A 130 -10.40 18.87 4.90
CA ARG A 130 -10.29 18.76 3.45
C ARG A 130 -11.60 18.31 2.81
N THR A 131 -11.89 18.91 1.66
CA THR A 131 -13.01 18.53 0.80
C THR A 131 -12.52 17.86 -0.48
N PRO A 132 -13.34 17.03 -1.16
CA PRO A 132 -12.96 16.43 -2.43
C PRO A 132 -12.55 17.45 -3.49
N ASP A 133 -13.22 18.60 -3.56
CA ASP A 133 -12.92 19.66 -4.53
C ASP A 133 -11.56 20.31 -4.26
N GLN A 134 -11.16 20.45 -3.00
CA GLN A 134 -9.82 20.94 -2.64
C GLN A 134 -8.74 19.94 -3.01
N VAL A 135 -8.94 18.64 -2.75
CA VAL A 135 -7.97 17.59 -3.10
C VAL A 135 -7.78 17.51 -4.62
N LEU A 136 -8.88 17.42 -5.37
CA LEU A 136 -8.84 17.38 -6.84
C LEU A 136 -8.32 18.70 -7.43
N GLY A 137 -8.70 19.84 -6.85
CA GLY A 137 -8.28 21.16 -7.29
C GLY A 137 -6.79 21.41 -7.08
N ALA A 138 -6.24 21.01 -5.94
CA ALA A 138 -4.81 21.09 -5.64
C ALA A 138 -3.99 20.23 -6.61
N ASN A 139 -4.40 18.96 -6.81
CA ASN A 139 -3.72 18.09 -7.77
C ASN A 139 -3.81 18.62 -9.21
N LYS A 140 -4.98 19.11 -9.62
CA LYS A 140 -5.14 19.76 -10.94
C LYS A 140 -4.21 20.96 -11.08
N ARG A 141 -4.07 21.79 -10.05
CA ARG A 141 -3.17 22.94 -10.10
C ARG A 141 -1.71 22.52 -10.25
N ILE A 142 -1.26 21.50 -9.53
CA ILE A 142 0.09 20.94 -9.69
C ILE A 142 0.28 20.33 -11.09
N ALA A 143 -0.69 19.58 -11.60
CA ALA A 143 -0.68 19.05 -12.96
C ALA A 143 -0.56 20.17 -14.01
N ASP A 144 -1.30 21.26 -13.85
CA ASP A 144 -1.22 22.43 -14.73
C ASP A 144 0.17 23.09 -14.68
N MET A 145 0.80 23.15 -13.51
CA MET A 145 2.17 23.67 -13.38
C MET A 145 3.18 22.77 -14.11
N PHE A 146 3.06 21.45 -14.01
CA PHE A 146 3.87 20.53 -14.83
C PHE A 146 3.64 20.74 -16.33
N MET A 147 2.39 20.92 -16.77
CA MET A 147 2.08 21.20 -18.17
C MET A 147 2.67 22.53 -18.65
N GLN A 148 2.63 23.58 -17.82
CA GLN A 148 3.23 24.87 -18.14
C GLN A 148 4.75 24.77 -18.24
N THR A 149 5.39 24.07 -17.30
CA THR A 149 6.85 23.93 -17.27
C THR A 149 7.37 23.01 -18.38
N PHE A 150 6.68 21.92 -18.70
CA PHE A 150 7.19 20.85 -19.58
C PHE A 150 6.43 20.65 -20.90
N GLY A 151 5.41 21.46 -21.19
CA GLY A 151 4.64 21.44 -22.44
C GLY A 151 5.40 21.98 -23.66
N ALA A 152 5.04 21.52 -24.87
CA ALA A 152 5.61 22.00 -26.12
C ALA A 152 4.94 23.32 -26.58
N GLY A 153 5.73 24.41 -26.68
CA GLY A 153 5.29 25.71 -27.19
C GLY A 153 4.57 26.58 -26.15
N ASN A 154 5.21 27.67 -25.73
CA ASN A 154 4.72 28.79 -24.89
C ASN A 154 3.57 28.55 -23.88
N GLY A 155 3.41 27.35 -23.33
CA GLY A 155 2.40 27.03 -22.32
C GLY A 155 0.94 27.03 -22.80
N ASN A 156 0.67 26.89 -24.11
CA ASN A 156 -0.72 26.81 -24.58
C ASN A 156 -1.40 25.52 -24.10
N TYR A 157 -2.54 25.68 -23.44
CA TYR A 157 -3.37 24.57 -22.95
C TYR A 157 -3.76 23.65 -24.12
N GLY A 158 -3.35 22.38 -24.07
CA GLY A 158 -3.62 21.37 -25.11
C GLY A 158 -2.42 20.95 -25.96
N SER A 159 -1.26 21.59 -25.81
CA SER A 159 -0.02 21.14 -26.47
C SER A 159 0.53 19.83 -25.84
N PRO A 160 1.13 18.92 -26.63
CA PRO A 160 1.77 17.72 -26.10
C PRO A 160 2.98 18.06 -25.23
N LEU A 161 3.33 17.18 -24.30
CA LEU A 161 4.53 17.33 -23.46
C LEU A 161 5.82 17.27 -24.30
N ALA A 162 6.71 18.23 -24.08
CA ALA A 162 8.07 18.19 -24.61
C ALA A 162 8.96 17.25 -23.78
N ILE A 163 8.74 17.21 -22.46
CA ILE A 163 9.39 16.31 -21.50
C ILE A 163 8.29 15.47 -20.82
N PRO A 164 8.32 14.13 -20.90
CA PRO A 164 7.30 13.30 -20.26
C PRO A 164 7.38 13.40 -18.73
N VAL A 165 6.21 13.50 -18.11
CA VAL A 165 6.04 13.51 -16.64
C VAL A 165 5.24 12.27 -16.26
N VAL A 166 5.74 11.50 -15.31
CA VAL A 166 5.13 10.24 -14.88
C VAL A 166 4.64 10.38 -13.43
N PRO A 167 3.34 10.65 -13.21
CA PRO A 167 2.76 10.78 -11.87
C PRO A 167 2.43 9.43 -11.22
N THR A 168 2.42 9.39 -9.89
CA THR A 168 1.82 8.32 -9.06
C THR A 168 0.88 8.92 -8.02
N PHE A 169 -0.09 8.15 -7.53
CA PHE A 169 -0.93 8.58 -6.40
C PHE A 169 -0.17 8.56 -5.09
N GLY A 170 -0.27 9.66 -4.34
CA GLY A 170 0.05 9.69 -2.92
C GLY A 170 -1.16 9.44 -2.03
N ASN A 171 -0.92 9.15 -0.75
CA ASN A 171 -1.98 8.81 0.19
C ASN A 171 -2.88 10.01 0.55
N ASN A 172 -2.39 11.22 0.34
CA ASN A 172 -3.14 12.46 0.53
C ASN A 172 -3.87 12.93 -0.74
N ASP A 173 -3.64 12.30 -1.90
CA ASP A 173 -4.38 12.59 -3.14
C ASP A 173 -5.78 11.97 -3.16
N ILE A 174 -6.17 11.20 -2.13
CA ILE A 174 -7.48 10.56 -2.04
C ILE A 174 -8.19 10.97 -0.75
N LEU A 175 -9.51 11.13 -0.80
CA LEU A 175 -10.34 11.35 0.39
C LEU A 175 -11.41 10.23 0.54
N PRO A 176 -11.54 9.60 1.73
CA PRO A 176 -10.75 9.80 2.94
C PRO A 176 -9.26 9.45 2.76
N HIS A 177 -8.38 10.15 3.49
CA HIS A 177 -6.93 9.95 3.39
C HIS A 177 -6.57 8.46 3.57
N ASN A 178 -5.58 7.97 2.83
CA ASN A 178 -5.14 6.56 2.77
C ASN A 178 -6.16 5.55 2.19
N ILE A 179 -7.45 5.88 2.11
CA ILE A 179 -8.50 4.91 1.76
C ILE A 179 -8.86 5.03 0.28
N LEU A 180 -8.24 4.17 -0.54
CA LEU A 180 -8.61 3.99 -1.94
C LEU A 180 -9.26 2.62 -2.14
N LEU A 181 -10.54 2.62 -2.49
CA LEU A 181 -11.28 1.40 -2.86
C LEU A 181 -10.86 0.90 -4.25
N ALA A 182 -11.07 -0.39 -4.50
CA ALA A 182 -10.85 -1.00 -5.80
C ALA A 182 -11.50 -0.20 -6.95
N GLY A 183 -10.78 -0.05 -8.06
CA GLY A 183 -11.31 0.59 -9.26
C GLY A 183 -12.24 -0.33 -10.06
N PRO A 184 -13.00 0.22 -11.02
CA PRO A 184 -13.11 1.64 -11.34
C PRO A 184 -13.92 2.41 -10.29
N ASN A 185 -13.42 3.57 -9.86
CA ASN A 185 -14.06 4.39 -8.82
C ASN A 185 -14.13 5.87 -9.23
N LYS A 186 -14.79 6.70 -8.42
CA LYS A 186 -14.98 8.14 -8.72
C LYS A 186 -13.66 8.91 -8.77
N TRP A 187 -12.70 8.58 -7.91
CA TRP A 187 -11.41 9.25 -7.84
C TRP A 187 -10.62 9.00 -9.12
N LEU A 188 -10.45 7.73 -9.50
CA LEU A 188 -9.76 7.35 -10.74
C LEU A 188 -10.38 8.00 -11.97
N ARG A 189 -11.71 8.11 -12.03
CA ARG A 189 -12.40 8.84 -13.13
C ARG A 189 -12.07 10.33 -13.18
N HIS A 190 -12.01 11.02 -12.04
CA HIS A 190 -11.62 12.43 -12.02
C HIS A 190 -10.14 12.61 -12.40
N TYR A 191 -9.28 11.75 -11.86
CA TYR A 191 -7.86 11.77 -12.19
C TYR A 191 -7.56 11.36 -13.62
N ALA A 192 -8.39 10.53 -14.25
CA ALA A 192 -8.26 10.22 -15.67
C ALA A 192 -8.43 11.48 -16.53
N GLY A 193 -9.27 12.43 -16.08
CA GLY A 193 -9.40 13.76 -16.68
C GLY A 193 -8.20 14.67 -16.39
N ILE A 194 -7.76 14.74 -15.13
CA ILE A 194 -6.63 15.61 -14.72
C ILE A 194 -5.31 15.14 -15.35
N TRP A 195 -5.06 13.83 -15.37
CA TRP A 195 -3.83 13.23 -15.86
C TRP A 195 -3.91 12.73 -17.30
N HIS A 196 -4.99 13.05 -18.03
CA HIS A 196 -5.12 12.75 -19.45
C HIS A 196 -3.88 13.11 -20.28
N PRO A 197 -3.18 14.25 -20.05
CA PRO A 197 -1.96 14.59 -20.79
C PRO A 197 -0.72 13.75 -20.44
N PHE A 198 -0.69 13.11 -19.27
CA PHE A 198 0.46 12.34 -18.77
C PHE A 198 0.34 10.84 -19.06
N ILE A 199 -0.87 10.35 -19.32
CA ILE A 199 -1.16 8.92 -19.50
C ILE A 199 -1.28 8.61 -21.01
N PRO A 200 -0.39 7.76 -21.55
CA PRO A 200 -0.50 7.29 -22.93
C PRO A 200 -1.87 6.66 -23.19
N GLU A 201 -2.39 6.82 -24.40
CA GLU A 201 -3.75 6.38 -24.75
C GLU A 201 -3.95 4.88 -24.50
N GLU A 202 -2.97 4.08 -24.89
CA GLU A 202 -2.94 2.63 -24.72
C GLU A 202 -2.94 2.19 -23.25
N GLN A 203 -2.63 3.10 -22.31
CA GLN A 203 -2.62 2.82 -20.87
C GLN A 203 -3.87 3.29 -20.14
N ARG A 204 -4.77 4.03 -20.78
CA ARG A 204 -5.95 4.63 -20.12
C ARG A 204 -6.87 3.59 -19.49
N HIS A 205 -7.06 2.45 -20.15
CA HIS A 205 -7.85 1.36 -19.58
C HIS A 205 -7.25 0.78 -18.29
N SER A 206 -5.92 0.63 -18.24
CA SER A 206 -5.22 0.19 -17.03
C SER A 206 -5.36 1.22 -15.91
N PHE A 207 -5.29 2.50 -16.27
CA PHE A 207 -5.48 3.60 -15.34
C PHE A 207 -6.91 3.66 -14.79
N ASP A 208 -7.93 3.55 -15.64
CA ASP A 208 -9.33 3.54 -15.18
C ASP A 208 -9.63 2.34 -14.27
N PHE A 209 -9.00 1.19 -14.56
CA PHE A 209 -9.18 -0.03 -13.79
C PHE A 209 -8.59 0.07 -12.38
N GLY A 210 -7.43 0.72 -12.21
CA GLY A 210 -6.75 0.75 -10.91
C GLY A 210 -5.77 1.89 -10.65
N GLY A 211 -5.57 2.80 -11.59
CA GLY A 211 -4.69 3.96 -11.40
C GLY A 211 -3.21 3.64 -11.56
N TRP A 212 -2.88 2.53 -12.22
CA TRP A 212 -1.51 2.16 -12.56
C TRP A 212 -1.33 2.10 -14.08
N PHE A 213 -0.15 2.50 -14.55
CA PHE A 213 0.19 2.60 -15.97
C PHE A 213 1.71 2.65 -16.16
N HIS A 214 2.18 2.69 -17.40
CA HIS A 214 3.59 2.93 -17.69
C HIS A 214 3.78 3.92 -18.84
N VAL A 215 4.94 4.57 -18.89
CA VAL A 215 5.31 5.52 -19.95
C VAL A 215 6.67 5.14 -20.50
N GLU A 216 6.78 4.96 -21.81
CA GLU A 216 8.07 4.71 -22.49
C GLU A 216 8.89 6.00 -22.62
N VAL A 217 9.48 6.47 -21.51
CA VAL A 217 10.26 7.73 -21.47
C VAL A 217 11.44 7.76 -22.46
N VAL A 218 11.99 6.59 -22.80
CA VAL A 218 12.84 6.41 -23.98
C VAL A 218 12.17 5.35 -24.87
N PRO A 219 11.47 5.75 -25.94
CA PRO A 219 10.65 4.85 -26.75
C PRO A 219 11.36 3.56 -27.16
N GLY A 220 10.74 2.41 -26.90
CA GLY A 220 11.26 1.08 -27.21
C GLY A 220 12.52 0.65 -26.42
N ARG A 221 12.96 1.44 -25.43
CA ARG A 221 14.20 1.16 -24.66
C ARG A 221 14.02 1.24 -23.14
N LEU A 222 13.37 2.28 -22.61
CA LEU A 222 13.17 2.49 -21.18
C LEU A 222 11.74 2.92 -20.91
N ALA A 223 11.09 2.24 -19.96
CA ALA A 223 9.77 2.59 -19.46
C ALA A 223 9.79 2.86 -17.95
N VAL A 224 8.97 3.81 -17.51
CA VAL A 224 8.70 4.10 -16.11
C VAL A 224 7.31 3.56 -15.77
N PHE A 225 7.23 2.66 -14.79
CA PHE A 225 6.02 2.00 -14.33
C PHE A 225 5.47 2.72 -13.10
N SER A 226 4.35 3.41 -13.26
CA SER A 226 3.61 4.07 -12.18
C SER A 226 2.72 3.07 -11.46
N LEU A 227 3.11 2.73 -10.23
CA LEU A 227 2.36 1.87 -9.33
C LEU A 227 1.45 2.70 -8.43
N ASN A 228 0.20 2.26 -8.29
CA ASN A 228 -0.68 2.74 -7.24
C ASN A 228 -0.41 1.99 -5.93
N THR A 229 0.59 2.45 -5.16
CA THR A 229 1.01 1.75 -3.95
C THR A 229 0.02 1.88 -2.78
N LEU A 230 -1.06 2.65 -2.93
CA LEU A 230 -2.17 2.65 -1.96
C LEU A 230 -2.87 1.31 -1.84
N TYR A 231 -2.83 0.46 -2.89
CA TYR A 231 -3.36 -0.90 -2.79
C TYR A 231 -2.43 -1.86 -2.05
N PHE A 232 -1.19 -1.46 -1.81
CA PHE A 232 -0.25 -2.21 -0.99
C PHE A 232 -0.16 -1.65 0.43
N PHE A 233 -0.65 -0.43 0.64
CA PHE A 233 -0.49 0.31 1.89
C PHE A 233 -1.30 -0.34 3.02
N ASP A 234 -0.61 -0.75 4.10
CA ASP A 234 -1.21 -1.43 5.26
C ASP A 234 -2.31 -0.59 5.95
N ARG A 235 -2.27 0.74 5.77
CA ARG A 235 -3.29 1.67 6.31
C ARG A 235 -4.49 1.86 5.40
N ASN A 236 -4.51 1.28 4.20
CA ASN A 236 -5.67 1.32 3.34
C ASN A 236 -6.67 0.23 3.76
N ALA A 237 -7.59 0.58 4.66
CA ALA A 237 -8.67 -0.31 5.10
C ALA A 237 -9.69 -0.67 4.00
N GLY A 238 -9.57 -0.10 2.80
CA GLY A 238 -10.42 -0.36 1.64
C GLY A 238 -10.03 -1.57 0.79
N VAL A 239 -8.90 -2.21 1.10
CA VAL A 239 -8.34 -3.38 0.39
C VAL A 239 -7.72 -4.36 1.37
N ASP A 240 -7.53 -5.62 0.96
CA ASP A 240 -7.05 -6.71 1.81
C ASP A 240 -5.81 -7.40 1.20
N GLY A 241 -4.77 -6.61 0.93
CA GLY A 241 -3.47 -7.09 0.48
C GLY A 241 -3.45 -7.62 -0.96
N CYS A 242 -2.61 -8.64 -1.20
CA CYS A 242 -2.26 -9.15 -2.52
C CYS A 242 -2.29 -10.69 -2.59
N ALA A 243 -2.95 -11.37 -1.65
CA ALA A 243 -3.11 -12.82 -1.67
C ALA A 243 -4.32 -13.28 -2.52
N ASP A 244 -5.44 -12.56 -2.47
CA ASP A 244 -6.67 -12.92 -3.19
C ASP A 244 -6.66 -12.32 -4.62
N PRO A 245 -6.91 -13.13 -5.67
CA PRO A 245 -7.03 -12.63 -7.05
C PRO A 245 -8.09 -11.54 -7.28
N GLU A 246 -9.08 -11.42 -6.40
CA GLU A 246 -10.10 -10.37 -6.49
C GLU A 246 -9.58 -9.00 -6.02
N GLU A 247 -8.56 -8.98 -5.16
CA GLU A 247 -8.00 -7.75 -4.60
C GLU A 247 -7.22 -6.94 -5.66
N PRO A 248 -7.35 -5.60 -5.65
CA PRO A 248 -6.66 -4.74 -6.63
C PRO A 248 -5.14 -4.85 -6.49
N GLY A 249 -4.62 -5.08 -5.27
CA GLY A 249 -3.19 -5.30 -5.04
C GLY A 249 -2.66 -6.53 -5.79
N PHE A 250 -3.40 -7.65 -5.76
CA PHE A 250 -3.04 -8.83 -6.53
C PHE A 250 -3.06 -8.54 -8.04
N LYS A 251 -4.13 -7.92 -8.53
CA LYS A 251 -4.34 -7.59 -9.95
C LYS A 251 -3.24 -6.68 -10.48
N GLN A 252 -2.82 -5.67 -9.72
CA GLN A 252 -1.74 -4.77 -10.09
C GLN A 252 -0.39 -5.50 -10.18
N LEU A 253 -0.08 -6.39 -9.22
CA LEU A 253 1.17 -7.15 -9.27
C LEU A 253 1.18 -8.20 -10.39
N GLU A 254 0.03 -8.76 -10.76
CA GLU A 254 -0.09 -9.58 -11.96
C GLU A 254 0.10 -8.77 -13.24
N TRP A 255 -0.52 -7.58 -13.32
CA TRP A 255 -0.28 -6.65 -14.42
C TRP A 255 1.21 -6.33 -14.54
N LEU A 256 1.87 -5.99 -13.43
CA LEU A 256 3.30 -5.69 -13.39
C LEU A 256 4.13 -6.89 -13.86
N ARG A 257 3.76 -8.12 -13.45
CA ARG A 257 4.41 -9.36 -13.92
C ARG A 257 4.41 -9.45 -15.44
N VAL A 258 3.23 -9.26 -16.03
CA VAL A 258 3.01 -9.39 -17.48
C VAL A 258 3.76 -8.29 -18.21
N GLN A 259 3.67 -7.05 -17.75
CA GLN A 259 4.36 -5.94 -18.41
C GLN A 259 5.89 -6.05 -18.32
N LEU A 260 6.45 -6.47 -17.18
CA LEU A 260 7.89 -6.71 -17.06
C LEU A 260 8.35 -7.89 -17.94
N GLN A 261 7.52 -8.90 -18.11
CA GLN A 261 7.79 -10.01 -19.03
C GLN A 261 7.77 -9.53 -20.50
N LEU A 262 6.86 -8.65 -20.87
CA LEU A 262 6.84 -8.01 -22.20
C LEU A 262 8.07 -7.11 -22.40
N ALA A 263 8.44 -6.31 -21.39
CA ALA A 263 9.65 -5.49 -21.43
C ALA A 263 10.90 -6.34 -21.63
N ARG A 264 11.02 -7.47 -20.93
CA ARG A 264 12.09 -8.46 -21.13
C ARG A 264 12.14 -8.95 -22.57
N GLN A 265 11.00 -9.37 -23.13
CA GLN A 265 10.92 -9.89 -24.50
C GLN A 265 11.31 -8.84 -25.55
N ARG A 266 10.97 -7.57 -25.29
CA ARG A 266 11.33 -6.42 -26.14
C ARG A 266 12.75 -5.92 -25.91
N GLY A 267 13.48 -6.45 -24.92
CA GLY A 267 14.80 -5.97 -24.54
C GLY A 267 14.81 -4.59 -23.86
N MET A 268 13.65 -4.14 -23.37
CA MET A 268 13.48 -2.87 -22.67
C MET A 268 13.88 -2.97 -21.20
N LYS A 269 14.14 -1.81 -20.60
CA LYS A 269 14.41 -1.64 -19.16
C LYS A 269 13.25 -0.93 -18.48
N ALA A 270 13.14 -1.14 -17.16
CA ALA A 270 12.03 -0.65 -16.35
C ALA A 270 12.52 0.11 -15.11
N ILE A 271 12.00 1.31 -14.88
CA ILE A 271 12.05 1.98 -13.57
C ILE A 271 10.69 1.81 -12.92
N ILE A 272 10.65 1.41 -11.65
CA ILE A 272 9.41 1.26 -10.89
C ILE A 272 9.25 2.49 -10.01
N VAL A 273 8.09 3.12 -10.05
CA VAL A 273 7.79 4.29 -9.22
C VAL A 273 6.48 4.09 -8.46
N GLY A 274 6.41 4.63 -7.26
CA GLY A 274 5.21 4.63 -6.41
C GLY A 274 5.35 5.65 -5.30
N HIS A 275 4.30 5.90 -4.53
CA HIS A 275 4.39 6.86 -3.42
C HIS A 275 4.89 6.20 -2.14
N VAL A 276 4.06 5.35 -1.52
CA VAL A 276 4.39 4.62 -0.29
C VAL A 276 5.49 3.58 -0.58
N PRO A 277 6.67 3.66 0.06
CA PRO A 277 7.75 2.70 -0.17
C PRO A 277 7.51 1.34 0.51
N PRO A 278 8.12 0.24 0.02
CA PRO A 278 8.03 -1.09 0.61
C PRO A 278 8.86 -1.24 1.90
N ALA A 279 8.74 -0.29 2.84
CA ALA A 279 9.45 -0.30 4.11
C ALA A 279 8.94 -1.44 5.01
N ARG A 280 9.89 -2.21 5.56
CA ARG A 280 9.63 -3.41 6.36
C ARG A 280 10.65 -3.55 7.49
N THR A 281 10.52 -2.73 8.52
CA THR A 281 11.26 -2.88 9.80
C THR A 281 10.33 -3.40 10.90
N LYS A 282 10.87 -3.58 12.12
CA LYS A 282 10.06 -3.99 13.27
C LYS A 282 9.15 -2.88 13.75
N SER A 283 9.58 -1.63 13.69
CA SER A 283 8.81 -0.46 14.12
C SER A 283 7.93 0.14 13.02
N LYS A 284 8.25 -0.11 11.74
CA LYS A 284 7.52 0.49 10.61
C LYS A 284 7.38 -0.50 9.46
N LYS A 285 6.14 -0.90 9.22
CA LYS A 285 5.71 -1.66 8.05
C LYS A 285 4.70 -0.83 7.30
N LEU A 286 5.02 -0.48 6.05
CA LEU A 286 4.13 0.32 5.24
C LEU A 286 3.30 -0.54 4.30
N TRP A 287 3.82 -1.67 3.81
CA TRP A 287 3.05 -2.53 2.93
C TRP A 287 2.49 -3.74 3.66
N ASP A 288 1.32 -4.19 3.21
CA ASP A 288 0.82 -5.52 3.55
C ASP A 288 1.87 -6.59 3.20
N GLU A 289 2.02 -7.58 4.07
CA GLU A 289 3.07 -8.59 3.94
C GLU A 289 2.91 -9.40 2.64
N THR A 290 1.69 -9.74 2.23
CA THR A 290 1.48 -10.51 0.99
C THR A 290 1.92 -9.71 -0.24
N CYS A 291 1.65 -8.40 -0.24
CA CYS A 291 2.09 -7.48 -1.29
C CYS A 291 3.61 -7.34 -1.32
N TRP A 292 4.24 -7.16 -0.16
CA TRP A 292 5.69 -7.03 -0.05
C TRP A 292 6.41 -8.28 -0.59
N HIS A 293 5.99 -9.48 -0.16
CA HIS A 293 6.61 -10.73 -0.60
C HIS A 293 6.47 -10.95 -2.11
N LYS A 294 5.29 -10.64 -2.65
CA LYS A 294 5.00 -10.75 -4.08
C LYS A 294 5.85 -9.74 -4.86
N TYR A 295 5.86 -8.47 -4.49
CA TYR A 295 6.72 -7.46 -5.11
C TYR A 295 8.22 -7.83 -5.07
N ALA A 296 8.75 -8.20 -3.89
CA ALA A 296 10.16 -8.56 -3.74
C ALA A 296 10.55 -9.76 -4.62
N LEU A 297 9.65 -10.74 -4.78
CA LEU A 297 9.85 -11.87 -5.67
C LEU A 297 9.92 -11.44 -7.14
N TRP A 298 9.08 -10.48 -7.56
CA TRP A 298 9.09 -9.97 -8.94
C TRP A 298 10.38 -9.21 -9.21
N MET A 299 10.79 -8.34 -8.29
CA MET A 299 12.05 -7.61 -8.41
C MET A 299 13.25 -8.56 -8.52
N HIS A 300 13.27 -9.64 -7.73
CA HIS A 300 14.30 -10.68 -7.83
C HIS A 300 14.28 -11.41 -9.18
N HIS A 301 13.09 -11.71 -9.69
CA HIS A 301 12.92 -12.46 -10.94
C HIS A 301 13.10 -11.63 -12.19
N PHE A 302 12.89 -10.30 -12.13
CA PHE A 302 13.07 -9.35 -13.23
C PHE A 302 14.30 -8.45 -13.06
N ARG A 303 15.28 -8.91 -12.27
CA ARG A 303 16.54 -8.19 -11.99
C ARG A 303 17.42 -7.88 -13.22
N ASP A 304 17.15 -8.51 -14.35
CA ASP A 304 17.74 -8.24 -15.68
C ASP A 304 17.10 -7.03 -16.39
N VAL A 305 15.87 -6.67 -16.01
CA VAL A 305 15.02 -5.63 -16.62
C VAL A 305 14.92 -4.39 -15.72
N VAL A 306 14.68 -4.59 -14.42
CA VAL A 306 14.44 -3.50 -13.47
C VAL A 306 15.75 -2.77 -13.16
N VAL A 307 15.70 -1.44 -13.29
CA VAL A 307 16.82 -0.52 -13.07
C VAL A 307 16.84 -0.01 -11.63
N ALA A 308 15.69 0.44 -11.13
CA ALA A 308 15.54 1.00 -9.78
C ALA A 308 14.06 1.05 -9.38
N GLY A 309 13.81 1.11 -8.06
CA GLY A 309 12.54 1.53 -7.48
C GLY A 309 12.66 2.91 -6.85
N LEU A 310 11.77 3.86 -7.17
CA LEU A 310 11.78 5.23 -6.66
C LEU A 310 10.47 5.55 -5.92
N PHE A 311 10.57 6.07 -4.71
CA PHE A 311 9.44 6.31 -3.80
C PHE A 311 9.54 7.63 -3.04
N GLY A 312 8.45 8.05 -2.39
CA GLY A 312 8.36 9.27 -1.55
C GLY A 312 7.80 8.97 -0.17
N HIS A 313 6.78 9.72 0.27
CA HIS A 313 5.95 9.52 1.48
C HIS A 313 6.63 9.79 2.83
N MET A 314 7.90 9.40 2.98
CA MET A 314 8.57 9.43 4.28
C MET A 314 9.21 10.78 4.63
N ASN A 315 9.27 11.72 3.67
CA ASN A 315 9.86 13.06 3.76
C ASN A 315 11.34 13.11 4.17
N ILE A 316 12.00 11.96 4.34
CA ILE A 316 13.43 11.82 4.66
C ILE A 316 14.19 11.14 3.52
N ASP A 317 15.43 11.57 3.31
CA ASP A 317 16.33 10.97 2.32
C ASP A 317 16.91 9.64 2.84
N HIS A 318 16.51 8.53 2.23
CA HIS A 318 17.10 7.23 2.55
C HIS A 318 16.86 6.19 1.43
N PHE A 319 17.31 4.97 1.68
CA PHE A 319 17.13 3.86 0.75
C PHE A 319 16.88 2.55 1.50
N LEU A 320 16.30 1.58 0.80
CA LEU A 320 15.95 0.26 1.31
C LEU A 320 16.70 -0.82 0.54
N ILE A 321 17.23 -1.80 1.26
CA ILE A 321 17.86 -3.00 0.70
C ILE A 321 16.98 -4.19 1.06
N HIS A 322 16.43 -4.85 0.04
CA HIS A 322 15.59 -6.03 0.19
C HIS A 322 16.42 -7.28 -0.08
N ASP A 323 16.49 -8.21 0.89
CA ASP A 323 17.20 -9.48 0.74
C ASP A 323 16.25 -10.57 0.26
N LYS A 324 16.60 -11.27 -0.82
CA LYS A 324 15.85 -12.44 -1.30
C LYS A 324 15.64 -13.52 -0.21
N GLY A 325 16.56 -13.60 0.75
CA GLY A 325 16.49 -14.51 1.88
C GLY A 325 15.26 -14.29 2.78
N ASP A 326 14.66 -13.10 2.73
CA ASP A 326 13.49 -12.72 3.52
C ASP A 326 12.17 -12.98 2.79
N ILE A 327 12.22 -13.53 1.57
CA ILE A 327 11.05 -13.87 0.76
C ILE A 327 10.51 -15.25 1.17
N ASP A 328 9.34 -15.28 1.80
CA ASP A 328 8.56 -16.49 2.00
C ASP A 328 7.54 -16.73 0.89
N ILE A 329 7.81 -17.74 0.05
CA ILE A 329 6.91 -18.18 -1.05
C ILE A 329 5.51 -18.60 -0.53
N SER A 330 5.41 -19.07 0.70
CA SER A 330 4.10 -19.45 1.28
C SER A 330 3.26 -18.25 1.68
N ALA A 331 3.88 -17.11 2.01
CA ALA A 331 3.18 -15.83 2.20
C ALA A 331 2.68 -15.25 0.87
N VAL A 332 3.39 -15.51 -0.24
CA VAL A 332 2.97 -15.08 -1.59
C VAL A 332 1.66 -15.75 -2.04
N SER A 333 1.35 -16.95 -1.55
CA SER A 333 0.11 -17.69 -1.84
C SER A 333 -0.96 -17.55 -0.74
N GLY A 334 -0.75 -16.64 0.23
CA GLY A 334 -1.67 -16.43 1.36
C GLY A 334 -1.77 -17.60 2.37
N ALA A 335 -1.01 -18.68 2.16
CA ALA A 335 -1.15 -19.93 2.92
C ALA A 335 -0.58 -19.86 4.37
N ALA A 336 0.25 -18.86 4.68
CA ALA A 336 0.99 -18.76 5.95
C ALA A 336 0.50 -17.63 6.89
N LEU A 337 -0.62 -16.97 6.59
CA LEU A 337 -1.05 -15.72 7.25
C LEU A 337 -1.52 -15.82 8.71
N ALA A 338 -1.34 -16.96 9.39
CA ALA A 338 -1.79 -17.12 10.78
C ALA A 338 -0.87 -16.47 11.84
N GLU A 339 0.30 -15.93 11.47
CA GLU A 339 1.33 -15.48 12.45
C GLU A 339 1.82 -14.02 12.31
N TYR A 340 1.33 -13.22 11.35
CA TYR A 340 1.87 -11.88 11.06
C TYR A 340 0.90 -10.71 11.36
N ASP A 341 -0.04 -10.87 12.31
CA ASP A 341 -0.93 -9.77 12.73
C ASP A 341 -0.26 -8.91 13.82
N THR A 342 0.58 -7.97 13.40
CA THR A 342 0.98 -6.82 14.21
C THR A 342 0.96 -5.57 13.36
N ARG A 343 -0.22 -4.93 13.27
CA ARG A 343 -0.35 -3.54 12.79
C ARG A 343 0.38 -2.65 13.78
N ILE A 344 1.34 -1.86 13.32
CA ILE A 344 2.10 -0.93 14.17
C ILE A 344 1.69 0.50 13.85
N GLU A 345 1.14 1.15 14.86
CA GLU A 345 0.60 2.51 14.80
C GLU A 345 1.72 3.55 15.00
N GLY A 346 1.66 4.64 14.23
CA GLY A 346 2.49 5.82 14.44
C GLY A 346 2.60 6.71 13.21
N GLU A 347 2.16 7.96 13.31
CA GLU A 347 2.50 9.01 12.33
C GLU A 347 4.03 9.24 12.29
N LEU A 348 4.53 9.77 11.18
CA LEU A 348 5.96 10.06 11.02
C LEU A 348 6.32 11.32 11.83
N SER A 349 6.70 11.15 13.10
CA SER A 349 7.42 12.18 13.86
C SER A 349 8.94 12.06 13.64
N VAL A 350 9.70 13.10 14.02
CA VAL A 350 11.17 13.08 13.98
C VAL A 350 11.75 11.95 14.84
N GLU A 351 11.17 11.68 16.01
CA GLU A 351 11.57 10.54 16.85
C GLU A 351 11.26 9.20 16.17
N SER A 352 10.07 9.05 15.57
CA SER A 352 9.68 7.84 14.84
C SER A 352 10.60 7.57 13.64
N ALA A 353 10.98 8.62 12.90
CA ALA A 353 11.92 8.53 11.80
C ALA A 353 13.32 8.12 12.28
N SER A 354 13.79 8.66 13.41
CA SER A 354 15.08 8.32 14.00
C SER A 354 15.15 6.85 14.43
N ASP A 355 14.11 6.34 15.11
CA ASP A 355 14.02 4.93 15.53
C ASP A 355 13.99 3.98 14.33
N TYR A 356 13.23 4.34 13.31
CA TYR A 356 13.17 3.61 12.04
C TYR A 356 14.56 3.50 11.37
N LEU A 357 15.29 4.62 11.26
CA LEU A 357 16.63 4.62 10.66
C LEU A 357 17.64 3.81 11.48
N LEU A 358 17.54 3.82 12.82
CA LEU A 358 18.38 3.00 13.68
C LEU A 358 18.12 1.50 13.51
N GLU A 359 16.85 1.09 13.35
CA GLU A 359 16.53 -0.30 13.01
C GLU A 359 17.08 -0.70 11.65
N LEU A 360 16.91 0.18 10.65
CA LEU A 360 17.45 -0.02 9.31
C LEU A 360 18.97 -0.21 9.34
N ARG A 361 19.68 0.61 10.12
CA ARG A 361 21.13 0.45 10.35
C ARG A 361 21.50 -0.90 10.94
N ARG A 362 20.74 -1.40 11.92
CA ARG A 362 20.97 -2.73 12.52
C ARG A 362 20.74 -3.85 11.50
N ASP A 363 19.81 -3.68 10.58
CA ASP A 363 19.57 -4.64 9.51
C ASP A 363 20.68 -4.57 8.44
N TRP A 364 21.18 -3.38 8.12
CA TRP A 364 22.36 -3.19 7.27
C TRP A 364 23.62 -3.85 7.84
N ALA A 365 23.78 -3.86 9.17
CA ALA A 365 24.89 -4.55 9.84
C ALA A 365 24.89 -6.08 9.61
N LYS A 366 23.75 -6.66 9.25
CA LYS A 366 23.57 -8.11 9.02
C LYS A 366 23.72 -8.50 7.55
N LEU A 367 23.89 -7.53 6.64
CA LEU A 367 24.04 -7.80 5.21
C LEU A 367 25.29 -8.63 4.94
N LYS A 368 25.17 -9.54 3.98
CA LYS A 368 26.29 -10.34 3.49
C LYS A 368 27.11 -9.53 2.47
N PRO A 369 28.46 -9.57 2.56
CA PRO A 369 29.32 -8.87 1.62
C PRO A 369 29.07 -9.28 0.17
N VAL A 370 29.02 -8.30 -0.72
CA VAL A 370 29.14 -8.51 -2.17
C VAL A 370 30.64 -8.55 -2.46
N THR A 371 31.12 -9.60 -3.14
CA THR A 371 32.55 -9.73 -3.49
C THR A 371 32.72 -9.30 -4.94
N PRO A 372 33.13 -8.06 -5.22
CA PRO A 372 33.24 -7.59 -6.60
C PRO A 372 34.22 -8.48 -7.38
N PRO A 373 33.99 -8.71 -8.68
CA PRO A 373 34.97 -9.39 -9.51
C PRO A 373 36.26 -8.54 -9.56
N PRO A 374 37.46 -9.16 -9.65
CA PRO A 374 38.71 -8.42 -9.73
C PRO A 374 38.69 -7.40 -10.87
N THR A 375 39.20 -6.20 -10.61
CA THR A 375 39.36 -5.12 -11.58
C THR A 375 40.18 -5.61 -12.78
N GLY A 376 39.63 -5.46 -13.99
CA GLY A 376 40.32 -5.79 -15.25
C GLY A 376 39.76 -6.98 -16.05
N LEU A 377 38.76 -7.71 -15.56
CA LEU A 377 38.18 -8.86 -16.28
C LEU A 377 36.70 -8.63 -16.62
N ARG A 378 36.45 -7.74 -17.59
CA ARG A 378 35.16 -7.53 -18.26
C ARG A 378 34.91 -8.58 -19.34
N ASP A 379 35.05 -9.86 -19.02
CA ASP A 379 34.67 -10.95 -19.92
C ASP A 379 33.74 -11.97 -19.19
N PRO A 380 32.47 -12.11 -19.62
CA PRO A 380 31.55 -13.14 -19.13
C PRO A 380 32.11 -14.58 -19.21
N SER A 381 33.15 -14.81 -20.01
CA SER A 381 33.80 -16.12 -20.17
C SER A 381 34.57 -16.59 -18.94
N PHE A 382 34.97 -15.70 -18.02
CA PHE A 382 35.85 -16.03 -16.90
C PHE A 382 35.17 -16.92 -15.84
N ILE A 383 33.86 -16.73 -15.62
CA ILE A 383 33.07 -17.54 -14.67
C ILE A 383 32.91 -18.99 -15.18
N ARG A 384 32.96 -19.22 -16.50
CA ARG A 384 32.89 -20.58 -17.10
C ARG A 384 34.10 -21.45 -16.75
N ARG A 385 35.26 -20.86 -16.42
CA ARG A 385 36.52 -21.59 -16.17
C ARG A 385 36.61 -22.19 -14.76
N GLU A 386 35.98 -21.60 -13.74
CA GLU A 386 35.93 -22.13 -12.37
C GLU A 386 34.96 -23.31 -12.19
N GLY A 387 34.12 -23.60 -13.18
CA GLY A 387 33.26 -24.79 -13.21
C GLY A 387 34.04 -26.12 -13.30
N ARG A 388 35.33 -26.09 -13.67
CA ARG A 388 36.13 -27.29 -13.95
C ARG A 388 37.10 -27.75 -12.85
N ARG A 389 37.27 -27.00 -11.75
CA ARG A 389 38.11 -27.45 -10.62
C ARG A 389 37.26 -27.80 -9.40
N GLY A 390 37.12 -29.10 -9.17
CA GLY A 390 36.42 -29.67 -8.02
C GLY A 390 37.21 -29.46 -6.72
N GLY A 391 36.70 -28.62 -5.84
CA GLY A 391 37.19 -28.43 -4.47
C GLY A 391 36.02 -28.23 -3.51
N LYS A 392 36.01 -28.99 -2.42
CA LYS A 392 34.99 -28.98 -1.36
C LYS A 392 35.11 -27.73 -0.49
N ASN A 393 34.61 -26.59 -0.98
CA ASN A 393 34.16 -25.42 -0.21
C ASN A 393 33.75 -24.31 -1.20
N LYS A 394 32.65 -24.49 -1.92
CA LYS A 394 32.07 -23.39 -2.73
C LYS A 394 31.09 -22.62 -1.87
N GLN A 395 31.58 -21.60 -1.17
CA GLN A 395 30.74 -20.49 -0.76
C GLN A 395 30.28 -19.83 -2.06
N HIS A 396 28.97 -19.84 -2.35
CA HIS A 396 28.43 -19.21 -3.55
C HIS A 396 28.84 -17.73 -3.53
N ARG A 397 29.78 -17.33 -4.39
CA ARG A 397 30.14 -15.91 -4.56
C ARG A 397 29.00 -15.27 -5.36
N ASP A 398 28.39 -14.23 -4.81
CA ASP A 398 27.44 -13.34 -5.49
C ASP A 398 28.21 -12.05 -5.84
N PRO A 399 28.86 -12.00 -7.02
CA PRO A 399 29.78 -10.93 -7.34
C PRO A 399 29.09 -9.61 -7.69
N TRP A 400 27.80 -9.66 -8.03
CA TRP A 400 27.01 -8.51 -8.47
C TRP A 400 25.97 -8.06 -7.45
N GLY A 401 25.78 -8.83 -6.36
CA GLY A 401 24.77 -8.53 -5.35
C GLY A 401 23.35 -8.87 -5.80
N GLU A 402 23.17 -9.82 -6.73
CA GLU A 402 21.87 -10.26 -7.27
C GLU A 402 20.95 -10.88 -6.20
N ARG A 403 21.46 -11.13 -4.99
CA ARG A 403 20.68 -11.43 -3.79
C ARG A 403 19.77 -10.29 -3.35
N TYR A 404 20.15 -9.04 -3.64
CA TYR A 404 19.49 -7.86 -3.10
C TYR A 404 18.73 -7.09 -4.18
N HIS A 405 17.78 -6.27 -3.75
CA HIS A 405 17.11 -5.27 -4.58
C HIS A 405 17.12 -3.92 -3.83
N LEU A 406 17.22 -2.82 -4.57
CA LEU A 406 17.33 -1.46 -4.04
C LEU A 406 16.05 -0.66 -4.32
N SER A 407 15.56 0.04 -3.30
CA SER A 407 14.54 1.08 -3.46
C SER A 407 15.06 2.40 -2.88
N LEU A 408 14.99 3.48 -3.65
CA LEU A 408 15.38 4.83 -3.23
C LEU A 408 14.14 5.59 -2.75
N VAL A 409 14.24 6.25 -1.61
CA VAL A 409 13.18 7.10 -1.07
C VAL A 409 13.66 8.54 -1.09
N GLY A 410 12.95 9.38 -1.83
CA GLY A 410 13.27 10.79 -2.01
C GLY A 410 12.80 11.65 -0.83
N PRO A 411 13.55 12.70 -0.46
CA PRO A 411 13.06 13.75 0.41
C PRO A 411 12.00 14.60 -0.32
N SER A 412 11.30 15.44 0.44
CA SER A 412 10.06 16.10 0.00
C SER A 412 10.21 17.60 -0.25
N VAL A 413 9.23 18.17 -0.97
CA VAL A 413 9.08 19.62 -1.11
C VAL A 413 8.33 20.23 0.09
N VAL A 414 7.44 19.47 0.76
CA VAL A 414 6.77 19.90 1.99
C VAL A 414 7.79 20.30 3.06
N PRO A 415 7.61 21.44 3.76
CA PRO A 415 8.63 22.01 4.65
C PRO A 415 8.71 21.32 6.03
N THR A 416 8.40 20.02 6.11
CA THR A 416 8.72 19.20 7.31
C THR A 416 10.22 19.25 7.61
N TYR A 417 11.05 19.22 6.56
CA TYR A 417 12.46 19.60 6.58
C TYR A 417 12.67 20.72 5.56
N PHE A 418 13.92 21.00 5.15
CA PHE A 418 14.08 21.93 4.04
C PHE A 418 13.54 21.32 2.73
N PRO A 419 12.75 22.07 1.94
CA PRO A 419 12.23 21.60 0.66
C PRO A 419 13.36 21.13 -0.24
N THR A 420 13.20 19.95 -0.84
CA THR A 420 14.28 19.27 -1.55
C THR A 420 13.83 18.74 -2.91
N LEU A 421 14.75 18.77 -3.88
CA LEU A 421 14.59 18.19 -5.21
C LEU A 421 15.78 17.25 -5.50
N ARG A 422 15.55 16.19 -6.30
CA ARG A 422 16.61 15.25 -6.68
C ARG A 422 16.73 15.14 -8.19
N ILE A 423 17.95 15.33 -8.70
CA ILE A 423 18.29 15.05 -10.10
C ILE A 423 19.13 13.78 -10.14
N ILE A 424 18.59 12.73 -10.78
CA ILE A 424 19.26 11.44 -10.89
C ILE A 424 19.88 11.32 -12.27
N GLU A 425 21.13 10.88 -12.32
CA GLU A 425 21.84 10.62 -13.57
C GLU A 425 21.92 9.13 -13.88
N TYR A 426 21.88 8.80 -15.16
CA TYR A 426 21.93 7.43 -15.67
C TYR A 426 22.79 7.34 -16.92
N ASN A 427 23.39 6.16 -17.11
CA ASN A 427 24.32 5.90 -18.19
C ASN A 427 23.60 5.85 -19.55
N ILE A 428 23.98 6.74 -20.48
CA ILE A 428 23.43 6.81 -21.85
C ILE A 428 24.39 6.26 -22.92
N SER A 429 25.46 5.54 -22.54
CA SER A 429 26.45 5.00 -23.47
C SER A 429 25.78 4.21 -24.60
N GLY A 430 26.01 4.61 -25.85
CA GLY A 430 25.42 3.97 -27.04
C GLY A 430 23.96 4.34 -27.33
N LEU A 431 23.43 5.38 -26.68
CA LEU A 431 22.07 5.93 -26.87
C LEU A 431 22.09 7.41 -27.28
N GLU A 432 23.25 7.98 -27.61
CA GLU A 432 23.47 9.42 -27.79
C GLU A 432 22.75 10.02 -29.01
N GLU A 433 22.43 9.18 -30.01
CA GLU A 433 21.78 9.58 -31.27
C GLU A 433 20.29 9.17 -31.35
N ILE A 434 19.70 8.64 -30.27
CA ILE A 434 18.31 8.14 -30.28
C ILE A 434 17.30 9.30 -30.27
N THR A 435 16.20 9.12 -31.01
CA THR A 435 15.05 10.04 -31.02
C THR A 435 14.39 10.13 -29.64
N VAL A 436 14.33 11.34 -29.08
CA VAL A 436 13.68 11.63 -27.80
C VAL A 436 12.14 11.64 -27.95
N TRP A 437 11.45 11.41 -26.83
CA TRP A 437 9.98 11.37 -26.68
C TRP A 437 9.20 12.34 -27.59
N SER A 438 9.56 13.62 -27.59
CA SER A 438 8.87 14.66 -28.37
C SER A 438 8.90 14.44 -29.89
N SER A 439 9.92 13.75 -30.41
CA SER A 439 10.02 13.41 -31.83
C SER A 439 9.18 12.18 -32.20
N ALA A 440 9.08 11.20 -31.30
CA ALA A 440 8.25 10.01 -31.49
C ALA A 440 6.74 10.31 -31.40
N SER A 441 6.34 11.18 -30.46
CA SER A 441 4.94 11.61 -30.28
C SER A 441 4.44 12.44 -31.47
N ARG A 442 5.30 13.26 -32.10
CA ARG A 442 4.97 14.02 -33.32
C ARG A 442 4.81 13.13 -34.56
N VAL A 443 5.58 12.04 -34.67
CA VAL A 443 5.46 11.08 -35.78
C VAL A 443 4.16 10.26 -35.66
N SER A 444 3.76 9.86 -34.46
CA SER A 444 2.47 9.18 -34.24
C SER A 444 1.28 10.08 -34.57
N ALA A 445 1.32 11.37 -34.19
CA ALA A 445 0.26 12.34 -34.53
C ALA A 445 0.11 12.59 -36.04
N ASN A 446 1.19 12.43 -36.83
CA ASN A 446 1.15 12.58 -38.29
C ASN A 446 0.83 11.25 -39.03
N SER A 447 0.85 10.11 -38.35
CA SER A 447 0.61 8.79 -38.94
C SER A 447 -0.86 8.36 -38.92
N GLU A 448 -1.78 9.18 -38.39
CA GLU A 448 -3.21 8.87 -38.32
C GLU A 448 -3.93 8.82 -39.69
N ASN A 449 -3.23 9.09 -40.80
CA ASN A 449 -3.82 9.04 -42.15
C ASN A 449 -3.43 7.80 -42.98
N SER A 450 -3.08 6.69 -42.35
CA SER A 450 -2.87 5.42 -43.06
C SER A 450 -3.39 4.24 -42.26
N GLN A 451 -4.69 3.98 -42.41
CA GLN A 451 -5.32 2.73 -42.02
C GLN A 451 -4.56 1.54 -42.62
N LYS A 452 -3.94 0.72 -41.78
CA LYS A 452 -3.68 -0.69 -42.08
C LYS A 452 -4.42 -1.54 -41.06
N HIS A 453 -5.52 -2.08 -41.53
CA HIS A 453 -6.33 -3.12 -40.90
C HIS A 453 -5.42 -4.32 -40.59
N LEU A 454 -5.18 -4.60 -39.31
CA LEU A 454 -4.65 -5.88 -38.85
C LEU A 454 -5.80 -6.58 -38.13
N ASP A 455 -6.41 -7.54 -38.82
CA ASP A 455 -7.50 -8.38 -38.35
C ASP A 455 -7.08 -9.17 -37.10
N LEU A 456 -7.67 -8.85 -35.94
CA LEU A 456 -7.65 -9.68 -34.73
C LEU A 456 -8.86 -10.61 -34.72
N ARG A 457 -8.98 -11.43 -35.76
CA ARG A 457 -9.89 -12.59 -35.81
C ARG A 457 -9.06 -13.85 -36.00
N ASP A 458 -8.29 -14.22 -34.98
CA ASP A 458 -7.73 -15.57 -34.85
C ASP A 458 -7.13 -15.79 -33.45
N PHE A 459 -7.93 -15.63 -32.39
CA PHE A 459 -7.60 -16.20 -31.08
C PHE A 459 -8.88 -16.53 -30.30
N SER A 460 -9.64 -17.49 -30.83
CA SER A 460 -10.53 -18.32 -30.04
C SER A 460 -10.52 -19.74 -30.60
N SER A 461 -10.40 -20.70 -29.69
CA SER A 461 -10.49 -22.16 -29.86
C SER A 461 -9.36 -22.87 -30.61
N GLU A 462 -8.32 -23.27 -29.89
CA GLU A 462 -7.84 -24.65 -29.97
C GLU A 462 -7.63 -25.19 -28.55
N SER A 463 -8.57 -26.04 -28.18
CA SER A 463 -8.48 -26.99 -27.08
C SER A 463 -7.67 -28.19 -27.56
N ASP A 464 -6.45 -28.36 -27.06
CA ASP A 464 -5.79 -29.66 -27.10
C ASP A 464 -5.60 -30.18 -25.68
N ASN A 465 -6.58 -30.98 -25.29
CA ASN A 465 -6.39 -32.03 -24.30
C ASN A 465 -5.54 -33.15 -24.93
N ASP A 466 -4.74 -33.76 -24.04
CA ASP A 466 -4.36 -35.18 -24.02
C ASP A 466 -2.92 -35.58 -24.49
N PRO A 467 -2.38 -36.73 -24.06
CA PRO A 467 -1.43 -36.78 -22.95
C PRO A 467 -0.15 -37.58 -23.32
N LEU A 468 1.05 -37.07 -23.00
CA LEU A 468 2.28 -37.83 -23.26
C LEU A 468 2.82 -38.53 -22.01
N GLU A 469 2.34 -39.77 -21.90
CA GLU A 469 2.92 -40.99 -21.35
C GLU A 469 4.45 -40.97 -21.15
N TYR A 470 4.91 -41.08 -19.90
CA TYR A 470 6.33 -41.28 -19.59
C TYR A 470 6.63 -42.78 -19.55
N GLN A 471 7.19 -43.30 -20.64
CA GLN A 471 7.68 -44.67 -20.71
C GLN A 471 8.79 -44.92 -19.68
N ALA A 472 8.54 -45.91 -18.83
CA ALA A 472 9.53 -46.49 -17.95
C ALA A 472 10.56 -47.30 -18.75
N THR A 473 11.81 -46.86 -18.76
CA THR A 473 12.94 -47.74 -19.12
C THR A 473 13.67 -48.17 -17.86
N ASP A 474 13.48 -49.44 -17.55
CA ASP A 474 14.10 -50.22 -16.49
C ASP A 474 15.62 -50.34 -16.73
N GLY A 475 16.42 -49.97 -15.73
CA GLY A 475 17.88 -49.90 -15.82
C GLY A 475 18.53 -50.27 -14.49
N LYS A 476 18.46 -51.55 -14.13
CA LYS A 476 19.13 -52.13 -12.95
C LYS A 476 20.64 -51.89 -12.96
N LYS A 477 21.17 -51.09 -12.01
CA LYS A 477 22.48 -51.35 -11.37
C LYS A 477 22.42 -51.12 -9.85
N LYS A 478 22.76 -52.17 -9.11
CA LYS A 478 22.70 -52.32 -7.64
C LYS A 478 23.84 -51.58 -6.90
N LYS A 479 23.59 -51.36 -5.59
CA LYS A 479 24.49 -51.07 -4.44
C LYS A 479 24.79 -49.57 -4.23
N LYS A 480 24.60 -48.94 -3.06
CA LYS A 480 24.70 -49.37 -1.65
C LYS A 480 23.89 -48.40 -0.73
N LYS A 481 23.30 -48.94 0.36
CA LYS A 481 22.47 -48.22 1.37
C LYS A 481 23.26 -47.12 2.11
N LYS A 482 22.71 -45.90 2.16
CA LYS A 482 22.84 -44.94 3.28
C LYS A 482 21.47 -44.34 3.57
N LYS A 483 21.06 -44.37 4.85
CA LYS A 483 19.76 -43.93 5.38
C LYS A 483 19.38 -42.52 4.88
N LYS A 484 18.33 -42.41 4.06
CA LYS A 484 17.71 -41.13 3.70
C LYS A 484 16.63 -40.78 4.74
N LYS A 485 16.73 -39.57 5.29
CA LYS A 485 15.61 -38.88 5.97
C LYS A 485 14.42 -38.82 5.01
N GLN A 486 13.21 -38.95 5.56
CA GLN A 486 11.96 -38.85 4.80
C GLN A 486 11.94 -37.59 3.91
N PRO A 487 11.45 -37.67 2.66
CA PRO A 487 11.24 -36.49 1.85
C PRO A 487 10.11 -35.67 2.46
N LYS A 488 10.33 -34.35 2.64
CA LYS A 488 9.25 -33.41 2.96
C LYS A 488 8.20 -33.49 1.85
N LYS A 489 6.92 -33.54 2.23
CA LYS A 489 5.79 -33.50 1.30
C LYS A 489 5.92 -32.32 0.33
N PRO A 490 5.48 -32.44 -0.94
CA PRO A 490 5.42 -31.30 -1.85
C PRO A 490 4.49 -30.25 -1.25
N ARG A 491 4.87 -28.97 -1.37
CA ARG A 491 4.02 -27.84 -0.98
C ARG A 491 2.78 -27.84 -1.89
N PRO A 492 1.60 -27.45 -1.39
CA PRO A 492 0.40 -27.33 -2.23
C PRO A 492 0.68 -26.31 -3.34
N HIS A 493 0.40 -26.69 -4.59
CA HIS A 493 0.48 -25.79 -5.73
C HIS A 493 -0.77 -24.90 -5.66
N ASP A 494 -0.58 -23.62 -5.33
CA ASP A 494 -1.62 -22.63 -5.53
C ASP A 494 -1.79 -22.44 -7.05
N PRO A 495 -2.96 -22.75 -7.63
CA PRO A 495 -3.18 -22.61 -9.06
C PRO A 495 -3.20 -21.15 -9.53
N ASN A 496 -3.40 -20.19 -8.62
CA ASN A 496 -3.50 -18.76 -8.95
C ASN A 496 -2.15 -18.03 -8.90
N LEU A 497 -1.11 -18.64 -8.32
CA LEU A 497 0.21 -18.03 -8.22
C LEU A 497 1.11 -18.41 -9.39
N VAL A 498 1.18 -17.52 -10.40
CA VAL A 498 2.11 -17.66 -11.53
C VAL A 498 3.44 -17.00 -11.19
N ILE A 499 4.44 -17.79 -10.82
CA ILE A 499 5.80 -17.29 -10.55
C ILE A 499 6.52 -17.06 -11.89
N PRO A 500 7.00 -15.83 -12.18
CA PRO A 500 7.73 -15.56 -13.42
C PRO A 500 9.03 -16.39 -13.48
N SER A 501 9.49 -16.74 -14.68
CA SER A 501 10.80 -17.38 -14.81
C SER A 501 11.92 -16.40 -14.43
N PRO A 502 12.91 -16.81 -13.62
CA PRO A 502 14.09 -15.98 -13.36
C PRO A 502 14.89 -15.79 -14.66
N PRO A 503 15.85 -14.84 -14.70
CA PRO A 503 16.77 -14.71 -15.82
C PRO A 503 17.52 -16.01 -16.04
N SER A 504 17.89 -16.30 -17.30
CA SER A 504 18.60 -17.53 -17.62
C SER A 504 19.92 -17.60 -16.83
N PRO A 505 20.39 -18.78 -16.37
CA PRO A 505 21.61 -18.88 -15.57
C PRO A 505 22.89 -18.35 -16.24
N GLY A 506 22.85 -18.06 -17.56
CA GLY A 506 23.95 -17.46 -18.31
C GLY A 506 23.67 -16.02 -18.77
N ALA A 507 22.54 -15.41 -18.39
CA ALA A 507 22.26 -14.02 -18.69
C ALA A 507 23.21 -13.09 -17.90
N PRO A 508 23.68 -11.98 -18.50
CA PRO A 508 24.41 -10.98 -17.75
C PRO A 508 23.51 -10.33 -16.68
N PRO A 509 24.10 -9.80 -15.59
CA PRO A 509 23.38 -9.01 -14.61
C PRO A 509 22.70 -7.79 -15.26
N GLY A 510 21.55 -7.39 -14.73
CA GLY A 510 20.81 -6.22 -15.21
C GLY A 510 21.46 -4.88 -14.83
N PRO A 511 20.89 -3.76 -15.33
CA PRO A 511 21.48 -2.43 -15.18
C PRO A 511 21.58 -1.94 -13.73
N ALA A 512 20.75 -2.46 -12.82
CA ALA A 512 20.87 -2.17 -11.39
C ALA A 512 22.11 -2.80 -10.74
N TYR A 513 22.71 -3.83 -11.35
CA TYR A 513 23.73 -4.68 -10.73
C TYR A 513 25.10 -4.57 -11.38
N SER A 514 25.15 -4.17 -12.65
CA SER A 514 26.40 -4.05 -13.40
C SER A 514 26.34 -2.85 -14.34
N PRO A 515 27.39 -2.02 -14.39
CA PRO A 515 27.45 -0.83 -15.25
C PRO A 515 27.19 -1.15 -16.73
N GLN A 516 26.08 -0.64 -17.24
CA GLN A 516 25.66 -0.74 -18.63
C GLN A 516 24.69 0.43 -18.95
N PRO A 517 24.17 0.57 -20.17
CA PRO A 517 23.17 1.59 -20.46
C PRO A 517 21.96 1.48 -19.52
N PHE A 518 21.45 2.63 -19.08
CA PHE A 518 20.43 2.83 -18.05
C PHE A 518 20.83 2.57 -16.60
N THR A 519 22.05 2.12 -16.30
CA THR A 519 22.54 2.07 -14.91
C THR A 519 22.52 3.47 -14.30
N LEU A 520 21.94 3.62 -13.11
CA LEU A 520 22.00 4.88 -12.36
C LEU A 520 23.44 5.12 -11.86
N THR A 521 24.00 6.28 -12.18
CA THR A 521 25.41 6.62 -11.88
C THR A 521 25.55 7.45 -10.61
N GLY A 522 24.53 8.23 -10.27
CA GLY A 522 24.55 9.10 -9.08
C GLY A 522 23.36 10.04 -9.08
N TYR A 523 23.27 10.88 -8.06
CA TYR A 523 22.31 11.99 -8.03
C TYR A 523 22.89 13.22 -7.33
N THR A 524 22.32 14.37 -7.67
CA THR A 524 22.54 15.64 -7.00
C THR A 524 21.27 16.03 -6.27
N GLN A 525 21.39 16.33 -4.97
CA GLN A 525 20.31 16.78 -4.12
C GLN A 525 20.36 18.30 -3.98
N TYR A 526 19.23 18.95 -4.21
CA TYR A 526 19.06 20.39 -4.15
C TYR A 526 18.13 20.78 -3.02
N VAL A 527 18.49 21.77 -2.22
CA VAL A 527 17.73 22.22 -1.05
C VAL A 527 17.39 23.71 -1.14
N ALA A 528 16.17 24.08 -0.73
CA ALA A 528 15.78 25.46 -0.48
C ALA A 528 15.93 25.77 1.01
N ASN A 529 16.94 26.56 1.38
CA ASN A 529 17.17 26.94 2.77
C ASN A 529 16.16 28.00 3.21
N LEU A 530 15.03 27.55 3.77
CA LEU A 530 13.93 28.43 4.19
C LEU A 530 14.35 29.42 5.28
N THR A 531 15.31 29.08 6.14
CA THR A 531 15.81 30.01 7.16
C THR A 531 16.45 31.23 6.52
N LEU A 532 17.25 31.04 5.48
CA LEU A 532 17.83 32.13 4.70
C LEU A 532 16.76 32.86 3.90
N LEU A 533 15.94 32.13 3.12
CA LEU A 533 14.96 32.71 2.20
C LEU A 533 13.91 33.56 2.92
N ASN A 534 13.45 33.12 4.09
CA ASN A 534 12.48 33.88 4.89
C ASN A 534 13.10 35.10 5.60
N SER A 535 14.42 35.19 5.72
CA SER A 535 15.10 36.37 6.27
C SER A 535 15.23 37.52 5.25
N LEU A 536 15.05 37.21 3.96
CA LEU A 536 15.16 38.18 2.88
C LEU A 536 13.86 38.99 2.75
N ARG A 537 14.00 40.30 2.57
CA ARG A 537 12.86 41.20 2.38
C ARG A 537 12.19 40.99 1.01
N GLU A 538 13.00 40.76 -0.03
CA GLU A 538 12.55 40.45 -1.40
C GLU A 538 13.58 39.53 -2.07
N LEU A 539 13.12 38.68 -3.00
CA LEU A 539 14.00 37.84 -3.82
C LEU A 539 14.48 38.65 -5.03
N ASN A 540 15.79 38.93 -5.10
CA ASN A 540 16.42 39.47 -6.31
C ASN A 540 16.70 38.34 -7.33
N ASP A 541 17.11 38.70 -8.54
CA ASP A 541 17.32 37.74 -9.63
C ASP A 541 18.38 36.68 -9.28
N THR A 542 19.44 37.06 -8.57
CA THR A 542 20.48 36.12 -8.10
C THR A 542 19.93 35.11 -7.10
N THR A 543 19.11 35.55 -6.14
CA THR A 543 18.46 34.66 -5.17
C THR A 543 17.42 33.77 -5.86
N ARG A 544 16.68 34.27 -6.84
CA ARG A 544 15.73 33.46 -7.64
C ARG A 544 16.44 32.40 -8.50
N ALA A 545 17.61 32.71 -9.02
CA ALA A 545 18.45 31.76 -9.74
C ALA A 545 18.99 30.68 -8.78
N ASN A 546 19.37 31.07 -7.56
CA ASN A 546 19.90 30.19 -6.51
C ASN A 546 18.86 29.81 -5.45
N PHE A 547 17.57 29.74 -5.80
CA PHE A 547 16.50 29.46 -4.84
C PHE A 547 16.68 28.07 -4.23
N TYR A 548 17.01 27.09 -5.06
CA TYR A 548 17.60 25.84 -4.63
C TYR A 548 19.12 25.87 -4.85
N VAL A 549 19.85 25.38 -3.86
CA VAL A 549 21.31 25.19 -3.90
C VAL A 549 21.64 23.71 -3.73
N VAL A 550 22.81 23.29 -4.21
CA VAL A 550 23.26 21.90 -4.00
C VAL A 550 23.48 21.65 -2.51
N GLU A 551 22.81 20.64 -1.97
CA GLU A 551 23.00 20.17 -0.59
C GLU A 551 24.14 19.16 -0.53
N TYR A 552 24.12 18.17 -1.42
CA TYR A 552 25.24 17.29 -1.72
C TYR A 552 25.05 16.61 -3.09
N SER A 553 26.15 16.02 -3.56
CA SER A 553 26.22 15.27 -4.80
C SER A 553 26.92 13.95 -4.51
N THR A 554 26.34 12.82 -4.95
CA THR A 554 26.99 11.51 -4.75
C THR A 554 28.29 11.36 -5.54
N PHE A 555 28.55 12.23 -6.52
CA PHE A 555 29.73 12.20 -7.38
C PHE A 555 30.98 12.76 -6.70
N GLU A 556 30.80 13.74 -5.81
CA GLU A 556 31.88 14.49 -5.16
C GLU A 556 31.93 14.23 -3.65
N ASP A 557 31.14 13.29 -3.14
CA ASP A 557 31.04 12.99 -1.72
C ASP A 557 32.24 12.16 -1.23
N GLU A 558 33.13 12.82 -0.48
CA GLU A 558 34.37 12.23 0.05
C GLU A 558 34.13 11.15 1.12
N ILE A 559 32.94 11.09 1.74
CA ILE A 559 32.60 10.15 2.81
C ILE A 559 31.90 8.91 2.25
N TYR A 560 30.96 9.10 1.34
CA TYR A 560 30.27 8.02 0.65
C TYR A 560 31.15 7.38 -0.41
N GLN A 561 31.97 8.12 -1.17
CA GLN A 561 32.87 7.56 -2.19
C GLN A 561 32.15 6.58 -3.14
N LEU A 562 30.92 6.91 -3.53
CA LEU A 562 30.11 6.06 -4.41
C LEU A 562 30.62 6.17 -5.85
N ARG A 563 30.92 5.03 -6.46
CA ARG A 563 31.30 4.96 -7.88
C ARG A 563 30.10 5.02 -8.82
N ASP A 564 29.01 4.42 -8.37
CA ASP A 564 27.72 4.33 -9.04
C ASP A 564 26.63 4.01 -8.00
N LEU A 565 25.37 3.95 -8.45
CA LEU A 565 24.23 3.53 -7.61
C LEU A 565 23.86 2.06 -7.85
N THR A 566 24.81 1.22 -8.27
CA THR A 566 24.54 -0.22 -8.39
C THR A 566 24.23 -0.82 -7.03
N VAL A 567 23.44 -1.90 -7.02
CA VAL A 567 23.07 -2.63 -5.81
C VAL A 567 24.31 -3.03 -5.00
N GLY A 568 25.40 -3.43 -5.67
CA GLY A 568 26.67 -3.74 -5.01
C GLY A 568 27.25 -2.55 -4.24
N SER A 569 27.39 -1.39 -4.89
CA SER A 569 27.90 -0.15 -4.27
C SER A 569 27.03 0.31 -3.09
N MET A 570 25.70 0.22 -3.24
CA MET A 570 24.76 0.62 -2.19
C MET A 570 24.76 -0.35 -1.00
N VAL A 571 24.91 -1.65 -1.23
CA VAL A 571 25.08 -2.64 -0.16
C VAL A 571 26.38 -2.41 0.60
N GLU A 572 27.48 -2.09 -0.09
CA GLU A 572 28.75 -1.75 0.54
C GLU A 572 28.65 -0.48 1.41
N LEU A 573 27.99 0.56 0.91
CA LEU A 573 27.70 1.77 1.66
C LEU A 573 26.86 1.47 2.92
N ALA A 574 25.77 0.72 2.78
CA ALA A 574 24.91 0.31 3.89
C ALA A 574 25.69 -0.49 4.95
N MET A 575 26.56 -1.42 4.53
CA MET A 575 27.42 -2.17 5.44
C MET A 575 28.42 -1.26 6.17
N ARG A 576 29.00 -0.25 5.51
CA ARG A 576 29.87 0.74 6.18
C ARG A 576 29.10 1.53 7.25
N MET A 577 27.86 1.93 6.96
CA MET A 577 26.97 2.57 7.94
C MET A 577 26.60 1.63 9.10
N GLY A 578 26.37 0.35 8.81
CA GLY A 578 25.99 -0.69 9.76
C GLY A 578 27.10 -1.14 10.72
N LYS A 579 28.39 -0.89 10.41
CA LYS A 579 29.50 -1.22 11.31
C LYS A 579 29.35 -0.44 12.62
N GLU A 580 29.09 -1.15 13.72
CA GLU A 580 29.17 -0.58 15.07
C GLU A 580 30.62 -0.25 15.39
N ALA A 581 30.89 0.96 15.87
CA ALA A 581 32.16 1.25 16.49
C ALA A 581 32.28 0.36 17.73
N SER A 582 33.36 -0.39 17.86
CA SER A 582 33.58 -1.32 18.97
C SER A 582 33.43 -0.62 20.33
N VAL A 583 32.27 -0.73 20.97
CA VAL A 583 32.05 -0.35 22.36
C VAL A 583 32.31 -1.60 23.21
N MET A 584 33.41 -1.62 23.96
CA MET A 584 33.56 -2.59 25.06
C MET A 584 32.63 -2.19 26.22
N PRO A 585 32.04 -3.16 26.95
CA PRO A 585 31.20 -2.85 28.10
C PRO A 585 32.04 -2.17 29.20
N ILE A 586 31.59 -1.01 29.66
CA ILE A 586 32.17 -0.30 30.81
C ILE A 586 31.49 -0.86 32.06
N ASP A 587 31.97 -2.00 32.53
CA ASP A 587 31.99 -2.26 33.97
C ASP A 587 33.38 -1.83 34.46
N GLN A 588 33.40 -0.96 35.46
CA GLN A 588 34.56 -0.36 36.14
C GLN A 588 35.14 0.93 35.53
N ALA A 589 34.55 2.06 35.91
CA ALA A 589 35.29 3.23 36.39
C ALA A 589 34.31 4.26 36.96
N GLY A 590 34.20 4.31 38.30
CA GLY A 590 33.76 5.54 38.98
C GLY A 590 34.85 6.60 38.83
N GLY A 591 34.45 7.86 38.66
CA GLY A 591 35.37 8.97 38.50
C GLY A 591 34.73 10.21 37.90
N ASP A 592 34.19 11.06 38.77
CA ASP A 592 34.20 12.53 38.78
C ASP A 592 34.40 13.27 37.45
N GLY A 593 33.45 14.16 37.16
CA GLY A 593 33.46 15.02 35.98
C GLY A 593 34.34 16.25 36.14
N GLU A 594 34.96 16.65 35.03
CA GLU A 594 35.26 18.03 34.67
C GLU A 594 35.21 18.15 33.13
N GLY A 595 34.81 19.34 32.65
CA GLY A 595 34.38 19.61 31.29
C GLY A 595 35.47 19.54 30.22
N LEU A 596 35.02 19.38 28.98
CA LEU A 596 35.80 19.59 27.77
C LEU A 596 34.87 20.19 26.70
N ASP A 597 34.74 21.51 26.73
CA ASP A 597 34.52 22.30 25.52
C ASP A 597 35.79 22.22 24.68
N GLY A 598 35.64 22.00 23.38
CA GLY A 598 36.75 21.92 22.41
C GLY A 598 37.00 20.51 21.91
N VAL A 599 36.38 20.17 20.78
CA VAL A 599 36.90 19.12 19.90
C VAL A 599 37.21 19.77 18.56
N ASP A 600 38.46 20.23 18.44
CA ASP A 600 39.07 20.48 17.14
C ASP A 600 39.16 19.16 16.37
N VAL A 601 38.64 19.18 15.15
CA VAL A 601 38.78 18.09 14.18
C VAL A 601 40.02 18.44 13.35
N GLU A 602 41.18 17.88 13.73
CA GLU A 602 42.33 17.86 12.82
C GLU A 602 42.12 16.77 11.76
N GLU A 603 42.32 17.17 10.51
CA GLU A 603 42.39 16.34 9.31
C GLU A 603 43.70 15.54 9.33
N ASP A 604 43.62 14.21 9.26
CA ASP A 604 44.77 13.38 8.91
C ASP A 604 44.55 12.91 7.46
N GLU A 605 45.30 13.49 6.54
CA GLU A 605 45.48 13.02 5.17
C GLU A 605 46.18 11.65 5.17
N GLU A 606 45.54 10.61 4.63
CA GLU A 606 46.23 9.37 4.26
C GLU A 606 46.62 9.44 2.78
N HIS A 607 47.86 9.90 2.56
CA HIS A 607 48.59 9.79 1.31
C HIS A 607 48.82 8.31 0.94
N SER A 608 48.46 7.96 -0.30
CA SER A 608 48.98 6.81 -1.03
C SER A 608 50.45 7.01 -1.35
N ASP A 609 51.28 5.96 -1.27
CA ASP A 609 52.34 5.68 -2.25
C ASP A 609 52.91 4.25 -2.05
N ASP A 610 52.86 3.48 -3.12
CA ASP A 610 53.67 2.28 -3.37
C ASP A 610 55.03 2.72 -3.94
N ASP A 611 56.15 2.23 -3.40
CA ASP A 611 57.18 1.49 -4.17
C ASP A 611 58.51 1.27 -3.41
N ASP A 612 58.96 0.01 -3.51
CA ASP A 612 60.30 -0.56 -3.61
C ASP A 612 61.54 -0.11 -2.78
N HIS A 613 62.11 -1.16 -2.15
CA HIS A 613 63.53 -1.56 -2.14
C HIS A 613 64.50 -1.16 -0.99
N VAL A 614 65.10 -2.24 -0.45
CA VAL A 614 66.47 -2.43 0.08
C VAL A 614 66.78 -2.02 1.54
N GLY A 615 67.11 -3.04 2.35
CA GLY A 615 68.42 -3.09 3.01
C GLY A 615 68.55 -2.66 4.48
N ALA A 616 68.69 -3.69 5.33
CA ALA A 616 69.66 -3.78 6.43
C ALA A 616 69.52 -2.95 7.74
N VAL A 617 69.29 -3.71 8.82
CA VAL A 617 70.06 -3.76 10.09
C VAL A 617 70.21 -2.48 10.94
N GLY A 618 69.68 -2.51 12.17
CA GLY A 618 70.25 -1.70 13.27
C GLY A 618 69.40 -1.45 14.53
N LYS A 619 69.42 -2.38 15.50
CA LYS A 619 69.36 -2.19 16.98
C LYS A 619 69.28 -0.72 17.48
N LYS A 620 68.42 -0.28 18.44
CA LYS A 620 68.42 -0.63 19.88
C LYS A 620 67.40 0.24 20.68
N LYS A 621 66.77 -0.42 21.66
CA LYS A 621 65.99 0.00 22.85
C LYS A 621 66.17 1.42 23.43
N GLY A 622 65.05 2.04 23.84
CA GLY A 622 64.98 3.13 24.81
C GLY A 622 63.60 3.30 25.47
N LYS A 623 63.47 2.78 26.70
CA LYS A 623 62.41 2.84 27.74
C LYS A 623 61.11 3.66 27.53
N LYS A 624 60.00 2.92 27.68
CA LYS A 624 58.60 3.35 27.86
C LYS A 624 58.40 4.27 29.09
N GLY A 625 57.88 5.47 28.85
CA GLY A 625 57.03 6.20 29.79
C GLY A 625 55.57 6.04 29.37
N LYS A 626 54.76 5.34 30.18
CA LYS A 626 53.30 5.20 29.94
C LYS A 626 52.61 6.53 30.23
N LYS A 627 52.32 7.34 29.21
CA LYS A 627 51.22 8.32 29.26
C LYS A 627 49.92 7.57 28.92
N LYS A 628 48.95 7.59 29.85
CA LYS A 628 47.58 7.11 29.62
C LYS A 628 46.97 7.96 28.50
N LYS A 629 46.88 7.44 27.27
CA LYS A 629 46.00 8.02 26.23
C LYS A 629 44.56 7.68 26.62
N GLY A 630 43.75 8.70 26.89
CA GLY A 630 42.29 8.55 26.98
C GLY A 630 41.76 7.97 25.68
N LYS A 631 40.97 6.89 25.77
CA LYS A 631 40.38 6.24 24.59
C LYS A 631 39.26 7.13 24.06
N LYS A 632 39.48 7.79 22.92
CA LYS A 632 38.43 8.50 22.16
C LYS A 632 37.34 7.48 21.75
N LYS A 633 36.07 7.80 21.97
CA LYS A 633 34.93 7.05 21.41
C LYS A 633 35.02 7.15 19.89
N HIS A 634 35.14 6.01 19.20
CA HIS A 634 35.04 6.02 17.74
C HIS A 634 33.58 6.22 17.36
N VAL A 635 33.28 7.27 16.61
CA VAL A 635 31.96 7.50 16.02
C VAL A 635 32.02 7.09 14.54
N ASN A 636 31.00 6.39 14.05
CA ASN A 636 30.93 5.99 12.64
C ASN A 636 30.62 7.24 11.78
N LYS A 637 31.66 7.82 11.17
CA LYS A 637 31.57 9.04 10.35
C LYS A 637 30.56 8.90 9.21
N THR A 638 30.55 7.77 8.51
CA THR A 638 29.63 7.49 7.39
C THR A 638 28.17 7.48 7.85
N TRP A 639 27.89 6.93 9.04
CA TRP A 639 26.54 6.94 9.61
C TRP A 639 26.07 8.35 10.01
N LEU A 640 26.93 9.16 10.61
CA LEU A 640 26.57 10.54 10.95
C LEU A 640 26.33 11.39 9.70
N HIS A 641 27.16 11.19 8.67
CA HIS A 641 27.00 11.83 7.37
C HIS A 641 25.65 11.46 6.74
N PHE A 642 25.27 10.18 6.83
CA PHE A 642 23.94 9.71 6.44
C PHE A 642 22.80 10.40 7.19
N LEU A 643 22.85 10.45 8.52
CA LEU A 643 21.80 11.12 9.29
C LEU A 643 21.67 12.60 8.95
N LYS A 644 22.78 13.28 8.67
CA LYS A 644 22.77 14.68 8.24
C LYS A 644 21.95 14.84 6.96
N HIS A 645 22.23 14.04 5.92
CA HIS A 645 21.52 14.11 4.63
C HIS A 645 20.08 13.57 4.72
N ALA A 646 19.84 12.55 5.54
CA ALA A 646 18.51 11.99 5.75
C ALA A 646 17.50 13.03 6.24
N PHE A 647 17.95 13.94 7.10
CA PHE A 647 17.18 15.07 7.61
C PHE A 647 17.50 16.40 6.92
N VAL A 648 18.09 16.36 5.71
CA VAL A 648 18.37 17.53 4.86
C VAL A 648 19.11 18.64 5.61
N SER A 649 20.09 18.28 6.43
CA SER A 649 20.91 19.21 7.22
C SER A 649 20.13 20.12 8.19
N THR A 650 18.87 19.80 8.53
CA THR A 650 18.03 20.58 9.45
C THR A 650 18.32 20.31 10.93
N LEU A 651 18.80 19.11 11.26
CA LEU A 651 19.12 18.70 12.63
C LEU A 651 20.62 18.79 12.90
N GLY A 652 21.00 19.45 14.01
CA GLY A 652 22.39 19.54 14.43
C GLY A 652 22.97 18.18 14.86
N VAL A 653 24.24 17.93 14.55
CA VAL A 653 24.95 16.65 14.82
C VAL A 653 24.84 16.22 16.30
N ILE A 654 24.86 17.17 17.23
CA ILE A 654 24.72 16.91 18.68
C ILE A 654 23.30 16.45 19.05
N ALA A 655 22.27 16.99 18.39
CA ALA A 655 20.88 16.53 18.59
C ALA A 655 20.70 15.12 18.02
N LEU A 656 21.35 14.81 16.90
CA LEU A 656 21.34 13.48 16.28
C LEU A 656 22.04 12.43 17.15
N GLU A 657 23.20 12.75 17.74
CA GLU A 657 23.87 11.86 18.70
C GLU A 657 23.07 11.67 19.98
N ARG A 658 22.48 12.75 20.53
CA ARG A 658 21.65 12.68 21.73
C ARG A 658 20.39 11.85 21.50
N ASN A 659 19.70 12.02 20.38
CA ASN A 659 18.50 11.25 20.06
C ASN A 659 18.85 9.78 19.78
N ALA A 660 19.93 9.50 19.04
CA ALA A 660 20.40 8.14 18.79
C ALA A 660 20.84 7.43 20.09
N TYR A 661 21.48 8.17 21.01
CA TYR A 661 21.92 7.64 22.30
C TYR A 661 20.76 7.44 23.29
N LEU A 662 19.81 8.38 23.37
CA LEU A 662 18.61 8.26 24.21
C LEU A 662 17.68 7.14 23.74
N SER A 663 17.53 6.95 22.42
CA SER A 663 16.80 5.82 21.85
C SER A 663 17.46 4.48 22.17
N ALA A 664 18.79 4.38 22.04
CA ALA A 664 19.56 3.18 22.41
C ALA A 664 19.45 2.84 23.91
N LEU A 665 19.40 3.85 24.79
CA LEU A 665 19.19 3.66 26.23
C LEU A 665 17.75 3.25 26.55
N SER A 666 16.74 3.74 25.82
CA SER A 666 15.34 3.36 26.02
C SER A 666 15.06 1.91 25.61
N SER A 667 15.72 1.41 24.55
CA SER A 667 15.61 0.01 24.11
C SER A 667 16.31 -0.98 25.03
N SER A 668 17.21 -0.52 25.90
CA SER A 668 17.89 -1.33 26.92
C SER A 668 17.15 -1.34 28.26
N TYR A 669 16.15 -0.47 28.46
CA TYR A 669 15.44 -0.29 29.72
C TYR A 669 14.03 -0.89 29.68
N ASN A 670 13.96 -2.18 29.37
CA ASN A 670 12.79 -3.02 29.63
C ASN A 670 13.22 -4.27 30.41
N ASP A 671 13.85 -4.02 31.57
CA ASP A 671 13.90 -5.02 32.64
C ASP A 671 13.60 -4.35 33.98
N ASN A 672 12.77 -5.01 34.77
CA ASN A 672 12.29 -4.55 36.06
C ASN A 672 13.47 -4.46 37.03
N THR A 673 13.95 -3.25 37.36
CA THR A 673 14.37 -2.85 38.71
C THR A 673 14.94 -1.42 38.70
N SER A 674 14.29 -0.50 39.41
CA SER A 674 14.86 0.83 39.68
C SER A 674 15.76 0.81 40.91
N PRO A 675 16.93 1.45 40.86
CA PRO A 675 17.41 2.22 41.98
C PRO A 675 17.51 3.71 41.63
N ARG A 676 16.98 4.51 42.55
CA ARG A 676 17.06 5.96 42.56
C ARG A 676 18.51 6.41 42.74
N LEU A 677 18.98 7.33 41.91
CA LEU A 677 19.98 8.30 42.34
C LEU A 677 19.48 9.71 42.02
N SER A 678 19.35 10.50 43.09
CA SER A 678 19.09 11.92 43.05
C SER A 678 20.33 12.66 42.53
N TYR A 679 20.14 13.61 41.63
CA TYR A 679 21.07 14.72 41.52
C TYR A 679 20.45 16.01 42.05
N ARG A 680 21.27 16.58 42.93
CA ARG A 680 21.19 17.79 43.72
C ARG A 680 21.69 18.92 42.83
N THR A 681 20.95 20.01 42.75
CA THR A 681 21.45 21.31 42.28
C THR A 681 21.31 22.31 43.42
N ASP A 682 22.42 22.60 44.08
CA ASP A 682 22.72 23.93 44.64
C ASP A 682 23.06 24.82 43.42
N ARG A 683 22.83 26.13 43.30
CA ARG A 683 22.46 27.19 44.24
C ARG A 683 22.08 28.42 43.39
N CYS A 684 21.03 29.16 43.76
CA CYS A 684 20.97 30.62 43.62
C CYS A 684 20.09 31.14 44.77
N GLU A 685 20.66 32.05 45.55
CA GLU A 685 20.12 32.59 46.79
C GLU A 685 18.99 33.59 46.54
N GLY A 686 18.01 33.61 47.44
CA GLY A 686 16.92 34.58 47.47
C GLY A 686 15.64 34.02 48.10
N ASN A 687 15.62 33.89 49.44
CA ASN A 687 14.42 33.58 50.22
C ASN A 687 13.94 34.90 50.87
N PRO A 688 12.63 35.09 51.15
CA PRO A 688 12.08 34.42 52.32
C PRO A 688 10.64 33.87 52.20
N MET A 689 10.46 32.73 52.87
CA MET A 689 9.31 32.22 53.64
C MET A 689 7.91 32.21 53.00
N PHE A 690 7.32 31.01 52.90
CA PHE A 690 6.23 30.56 53.81
C PHE A 690 5.92 29.05 53.64
N PHE A 691 5.83 28.35 54.78
CA PHE A 691 5.27 27.00 55.08
C PHE A 691 5.41 25.82 54.10
N ARG A 692 6.27 24.85 54.46
CA ARG A 692 6.21 23.45 53.97
C ARG A 692 5.35 22.57 54.90
N LEU A 693 4.29 21.97 54.36
CA LEU A 693 3.55 20.84 54.94
C LEU A 693 4.06 19.49 54.38
N PRO A 694 3.98 18.36 55.12
CA PRO A 694 4.65 17.10 54.77
C PRO A 694 3.96 16.34 53.61
N HIS A 695 4.69 16.23 52.50
CA HIS A 695 4.22 15.77 51.17
C HIS A 695 3.98 14.25 51.00
N ALA A 696 4.13 13.44 52.06
CA ALA A 696 4.11 11.97 51.96
C ALA A 696 2.71 11.34 52.00
N VAL A 697 1.73 11.99 52.66
CA VAL A 697 0.37 11.45 52.80
C VAL A 697 -0.50 11.71 51.56
N LEU A 698 -0.24 12.81 50.84
CA LEU A 698 -1.02 13.23 49.66
C LEU A 698 -0.78 12.32 48.44
N ARG A 699 0.44 11.80 48.25
CA ARG A 699 0.80 10.92 47.12
C ARG A 699 0.12 9.55 47.16
N ARG A 700 -0.18 9.01 48.36
CA ARG A 700 -0.92 7.73 48.50
C ARG A 700 -2.43 7.89 48.21
N ARG A 701 -3.03 9.05 48.53
CA ARG A 701 -4.44 9.35 48.25
C ARG A 701 -4.70 9.61 46.76
N LEU A 702 -3.81 10.32 46.06
CA LEU A 702 -3.93 10.60 44.62
C LEU A 702 -3.75 9.35 43.75
N ARG A 703 -2.86 8.42 44.12
CA ARG A 703 -2.66 7.16 43.39
C ARG A 703 -3.87 6.21 43.53
N ARG A 704 -4.48 6.15 44.72
CA ARG A 704 -5.74 5.41 44.93
C ARG A 704 -6.92 6.04 44.20
N ARG A 705 -7.01 7.39 44.16
CA ARG A 705 -8.04 8.09 43.39
C ARG A 705 -7.91 7.85 41.89
N ARG A 706 -6.70 7.94 41.30
CA ARG A 706 -6.48 7.63 39.88
C ARG A 706 -6.82 6.18 39.53
N MET A 707 -6.40 5.21 40.34
CA MET A 707 -6.77 3.80 40.14
C MET A 707 -8.29 3.59 40.25
N ALA A 708 -8.96 4.27 41.19
CA ALA A 708 -10.42 4.21 41.31
C ALA A 708 -11.12 4.87 40.11
N THR A 709 -10.60 5.98 39.57
CA THR A 709 -11.14 6.62 38.37
C THR A 709 -10.99 5.75 37.13
N PHE A 710 -9.84 5.10 36.94
CA PHE A 710 -9.64 4.14 35.83
C PHE A 710 -10.50 2.90 35.99
N ALA A 711 -10.65 2.36 37.20
CA ALA A 711 -11.55 1.24 37.47
C ALA A 711 -13.02 1.63 37.23
N PHE A 712 -13.43 2.85 37.60
CA PHE A 712 -14.76 3.37 37.35
C PHE A 712 -15.01 3.55 35.84
N LEU A 713 -14.07 4.14 35.10
CA LEU A 713 -14.16 4.27 33.63
C LEU A 713 -14.24 2.91 32.94
N ALA A 714 -13.40 1.95 33.33
CA ALA A 714 -13.43 0.59 32.79
C ALA A 714 -14.77 -0.11 33.12
N LEU A 715 -15.30 0.07 34.33
CA LEU A 715 -16.61 -0.46 34.72
C LEU A 715 -17.74 0.20 33.91
N THR A 716 -17.69 1.50 33.68
CA THR A 716 -18.70 2.22 32.90
C THR A 716 -18.69 1.77 31.44
N VAL A 717 -17.51 1.63 30.83
CA VAL A 717 -17.36 1.07 29.48
C VAL A 717 -17.88 -0.36 29.42
N LEU A 718 -17.58 -1.18 30.42
CA LEU A 718 -18.08 -2.55 30.49
C LEU A 718 -19.60 -2.61 30.66
N VAL A 719 -20.19 -1.72 31.47
CA VAL A 719 -21.65 -1.63 31.66
C VAL A 719 -22.37 -1.12 30.42
N LEU A 720 -21.75 -0.26 29.61
CA LEU A 720 -22.34 0.26 28.36
C LEU A 720 -22.18 -0.70 27.18
N LEU A 721 -21.01 -1.34 27.04
CA LEU A 721 -20.72 -2.23 25.92
C LEU A 721 -21.25 -3.65 26.12
N PHE A 722 -21.35 -4.13 27.36
CA PHE A 722 -21.82 -5.50 27.62
C PHE A 722 -23.25 -5.75 27.14
N PRO A 723 -24.25 -4.87 27.35
CA PRO A 723 -25.59 -5.06 26.80
C PRO A 723 -25.60 -5.12 25.28
N LEU A 724 -24.85 -4.24 24.61
CA LEU A 724 -24.71 -4.24 23.15
C LEU A 724 -24.07 -5.53 22.65
N TYR A 725 -23.00 -5.98 23.31
CA TYR A 725 -22.35 -7.25 23.01
C TYR A 725 -23.26 -8.45 23.28
N ALA A 726 -24.07 -8.42 24.34
CA ALA A 726 -25.02 -9.47 24.66
C ALA A 726 -26.20 -9.53 23.68
N VAL A 727 -26.57 -8.41 23.04
CA VAL A 727 -27.53 -8.42 21.91
C VAL A 727 -26.87 -8.97 20.65
N TYR A 728 -25.65 -8.52 20.35
CA TYR A 728 -24.91 -8.96 19.17
C TYR A 728 -24.51 -10.45 19.23
N LYS A 729 -24.09 -10.93 20.40
CA LYS A 729 -23.66 -12.32 20.65
C LYS A 729 -24.31 -12.84 21.94
N PRO A 730 -25.58 -13.29 21.88
CA PRO A 730 -26.33 -13.70 23.05
C PRO A 730 -25.67 -14.88 23.77
N PRO A 731 -25.40 -14.78 25.09
CA PRO A 731 -24.84 -15.88 25.86
C PRO A 731 -25.74 -17.12 25.80
N SER A 732 -25.14 -18.32 25.73
CA SER A 732 -25.89 -19.58 25.67
C SER A 732 -26.83 -19.77 26.87
N LEU A 733 -26.46 -19.24 28.04
CA LEU A 733 -27.30 -19.23 29.24
C LEU A 733 -28.58 -18.41 29.04
N LEU A 734 -28.49 -17.25 28.39
CA LEU A 734 -29.66 -16.44 28.06
C LEU A 734 -30.61 -17.23 27.15
N ILE A 735 -30.10 -17.78 26.04
CA ILE A 735 -30.89 -18.61 25.13
C ILE A 735 -31.54 -19.80 25.84
N ARG A 736 -30.86 -20.42 26.81
CA ARG A 736 -31.41 -21.49 27.63
C ARG A 736 -32.56 -21.03 28.51
N LEU A 737 -32.42 -19.87 29.15
CA LEU A 737 -33.49 -19.27 29.96
C LEU A 737 -34.71 -18.91 29.10
N LEU A 738 -34.52 -18.28 27.94
CA LEU A 738 -35.62 -17.98 27.02
C LEU A 738 -36.31 -19.27 26.54
N SER A 739 -35.53 -20.29 26.17
CA SER A 739 -36.07 -21.59 25.73
C SER A 739 -36.88 -22.30 26.83
N HIS A 740 -36.50 -22.15 28.10
CA HIS A 740 -37.25 -22.71 29.22
C HIS A 740 -38.53 -21.91 29.52
N ARG A 741 -38.47 -20.58 29.36
CA ARG A 741 -39.59 -19.67 29.61
C ARG A 741 -40.70 -19.75 28.54
N TRP A 742 -40.34 -20.03 27.30
CA TRP A 742 -41.25 -20.15 26.16
C TRP A 742 -40.99 -21.46 25.41
N THR A 743 -41.55 -22.55 25.93
CA THR A 743 -41.37 -23.91 25.40
C THR A 743 -41.95 -24.10 23.99
N ASP A 744 -42.91 -23.27 23.61
CA ASP A 744 -43.56 -23.22 22.30
C ASP A 744 -42.80 -22.36 21.25
N VAL A 745 -41.72 -21.68 21.65
CA VAL A 745 -40.84 -20.92 20.76
C VAL A 745 -39.50 -21.66 20.60
N LEU A 746 -39.06 -21.84 19.37
CA LEU A 746 -37.83 -22.55 19.04
C LEU A 746 -36.68 -21.57 18.81
N PHE A 747 -35.79 -21.49 19.80
CA PHE A 747 -34.52 -20.76 19.71
C PHE A 747 -33.37 -21.68 19.30
N ARG A 748 -33.30 -22.87 19.89
CA ARG A 748 -32.31 -23.90 19.55
C ARG A 748 -32.79 -25.29 19.95
N VAL A 749 -32.08 -26.28 19.44
CA VAL A 749 -32.17 -27.68 19.85
C VAL A 749 -30.95 -28.00 20.72
N TRP A 750 -31.13 -28.83 21.75
CA TRP A 750 -30.04 -29.24 22.64
C TRP A 750 -29.59 -30.65 22.26
N LEU A 751 -28.54 -30.73 21.44
CA LEU A 751 -27.95 -31.99 20.99
C LEU A 751 -26.66 -32.30 21.76
N PRO A 752 -26.31 -33.59 21.96
CA PRO A 752 -25.02 -33.95 22.53
C PRO A 752 -23.87 -33.48 21.62
N PRO A 753 -22.68 -33.20 22.16
CA PRO A 753 -21.53 -32.72 21.37
C PRO A 753 -21.12 -33.62 20.19
N SER A 754 -21.49 -34.90 20.24
CA SER A 754 -21.26 -35.89 19.17
C SER A 754 -22.17 -35.67 17.94
N LYS A 755 -23.36 -35.10 18.11
CA LYS A 755 -24.30 -34.82 17.01
C LYS A 755 -24.13 -33.39 16.51
N LYS A 756 -23.14 -33.17 15.65
CA LYS A 756 -22.81 -31.86 15.06
C LYS A 756 -23.78 -31.47 13.94
N LEU A 757 -25.04 -31.22 14.29
CA LEU A 757 -26.07 -30.76 13.37
C LEU A 757 -26.46 -29.33 13.68
N VAL A 758 -26.72 -28.54 12.64
CA VAL A 758 -27.29 -27.19 12.75
C VAL A 758 -28.37 -27.00 11.71
N ALA A 759 -29.45 -26.31 12.06
CA ALA A 759 -30.47 -25.94 11.09
C ALA A 759 -30.06 -24.64 10.42
N LEU A 760 -29.99 -24.64 9.09
CA LEU A 760 -29.82 -23.41 8.32
C LEU A 760 -31.20 -22.93 7.87
N THR A 761 -31.54 -21.68 8.21
CA THR A 761 -32.81 -21.06 7.85
C THR A 761 -32.59 -19.80 7.04
N ILE A 762 -33.33 -19.65 5.95
CA ILE A 762 -33.24 -18.54 5.01
C ILE A 762 -34.57 -17.79 5.01
N ASP A 763 -34.59 -16.57 5.53
CA ASP A 763 -35.76 -15.70 5.61
C ASP A 763 -35.93 -14.87 4.32
N ASP A 764 -37.11 -14.29 4.15
CA ASP A 764 -37.48 -13.43 3.01
C ASP A 764 -37.55 -14.10 1.62
N ALA A 765 -37.65 -15.42 1.56
CA ALA A 765 -37.72 -16.14 0.28
C ALA A 765 -39.11 -15.99 -0.39
N PRO A 766 -39.22 -16.07 -1.73
CA PRO A 766 -38.15 -16.15 -2.72
C PRO A 766 -37.65 -14.76 -3.17
N SER A 767 -36.47 -14.71 -3.78
CA SER A 767 -35.87 -13.52 -4.37
C SER A 767 -35.01 -13.85 -5.59
N ASP A 768 -34.47 -12.82 -6.24
CA ASP A 768 -33.56 -13.00 -7.38
C ASP A 768 -32.23 -13.66 -6.97
N HIS A 769 -31.92 -13.73 -5.66
CA HIS A 769 -30.76 -14.43 -5.11
C HIS A 769 -31.03 -15.89 -4.76
N THR A 770 -32.30 -16.34 -4.69
CA THR A 770 -32.67 -17.72 -4.38
C THR A 770 -31.90 -18.74 -5.22
N PRO A 771 -31.73 -18.58 -6.56
CA PRO A 771 -30.98 -19.54 -7.36
C PRO A 771 -29.50 -19.67 -6.94
N ALA A 772 -28.86 -18.56 -6.58
CA ALA A 772 -27.47 -18.55 -6.12
C ALA A 772 -27.33 -19.21 -4.73
N ILE A 773 -28.31 -19.01 -3.85
CA ILE A 773 -28.38 -19.68 -2.54
C ILE A 773 -28.56 -21.19 -2.73
N LEU A 774 -29.47 -21.63 -3.61
CA LEU A 774 -29.65 -23.04 -3.95
C LEU A 774 -28.36 -23.67 -4.50
N SER A 775 -27.65 -22.95 -5.37
CA SER A 775 -26.36 -23.42 -5.90
C SER A 775 -25.31 -23.58 -4.79
N ALA A 776 -25.25 -22.66 -3.83
CA ALA A 776 -24.33 -22.76 -2.70
C ALA A 776 -24.66 -23.94 -1.77
N LEU A 777 -25.95 -24.17 -1.50
CA LEU A 777 -26.42 -25.30 -0.69
C LEU A 777 -26.13 -26.64 -1.37
N ALA A 778 -26.40 -26.74 -2.68
CA ALA A 778 -26.13 -27.93 -3.47
C ALA A 778 -24.63 -28.28 -3.50
N GLY A 779 -23.76 -27.28 -3.72
CA GLY A 779 -22.30 -27.47 -3.70
C GLY A 779 -21.76 -27.98 -2.36
N ALA A 780 -22.49 -27.73 -1.26
CA ALA A 780 -22.15 -28.20 0.07
C ALA A 780 -22.97 -29.42 0.55
N GLY A 781 -23.81 -30.02 -0.30
CA GLY A 781 -24.70 -31.11 0.11
C GLY A 781 -25.53 -30.79 1.37
N ALA A 782 -25.91 -29.52 1.52
CA ALA A 782 -26.60 -28.98 2.69
C ALA A 782 -28.09 -28.80 2.40
N HIS A 783 -28.93 -28.98 3.42
CA HIS A 783 -30.35 -28.63 3.35
C HIS A 783 -30.67 -27.46 4.27
N ALA A 784 -31.64 -26.63 3.87
CA ALA A 784 -32.07 -25.46 4.62
C ALA A 784 -33.61 -25.37 4.66
N THR A 785 -34.14 -24.60 5.61
CA THR A 785 -35.56 -24.24 5.66
C THR A 785 -35.75 -22.79 5.23
N PHE A 786 -36.48 -22.56 4.14
CA PHE A 786 -36.77 -21.24 3.58
C PHE A 786 -38.09 -20.71 4.14
N PHE A 787 -38.04 -19.56 4.81
CA PHE A 787 -39.20 -18.85 5.34
C PHE A 787 -39.76 -17.92 4.26
N VAL A 788 -40.96 -18.25 3.77
CA VAL A 788 -41.60 -17.64 2.60
C VAL A 788 -42.41 -16.40 2.99
N ILE A 789 -42.17 -15.29 2.28
CA ILE A 789 -43.04 -14.11 2.30
C ILE A 789 -44.02 -14.20 1.13
N GLY A 790 -45.32 -14.24 1.41
CA GLY A 790 -46.35 -14.47 0.39
C GLY A 790 -46.34 -13.44 -0.75
N SER A 791 -46.12 -12.16 -0.44
CA SER A 791 -46.08 -11.11 -1.45
C SER A 791 -44.87 -11.18 -2.39
N GLN A 792 -43.87 -12.03 -2.11
CA GLN A 792 -42.72 -12.25 -2.98
C GLN A 792 -42.90 -13.44 -3.93
N VAL A 793 -43.98 -14.21 -3.79
CA VAL A 793 -44.23 -15.44 -4.56
C VAL A 793 -44.74 -15.15 -5.96
N ALA A 794 -45.56 -14.11 -6.14
CA ALA A 794 -46.18 -13.79 -7.43
C ALA A 794 -45.12 -13.60 -8.52
N GLY A 795 -45.17 -14.41 -9.59
CA GLY A 795 -44.20 -14.42 -10.69
C GLY A 795 -42.90 -15.20 -10.40
N ARG A 796 -42.73 -15.73 -9.17
CA ARG A 796 -41.60 -16.54 -8.73
C ARG A 796 -42.03 -17.91 -8.19
N GLU A 797 -43.21 -18.40 -8.57
CA GLU A 797 -43.79 -19.67 -8.10
C GLU A 797 -42.87 -20.86 -8.44
N HIS A 798 -42.20 -20.79 -9.59
CA HIS A 798 -41.22 -21.79 -10.00
C HIS A 798 -40.06 -21.94 -9.02
N MET A 799 -39.62 -20.85 -8.37
CA MET A 799 -38.51 -20.90 -7.42
C MET A 799 -38.88 -21.69 -6.16
N LEU A 800 -40.14 -21.61 -5.68
CA LEU A 800 -40.61 -22.43 -4.56
C LEU A 800 -40.57 -23.92 -4.92
N ARG A 801 -41.00 -24.27 -6.14
CA ARG A 801 -40.91 -25.66 -6.62
C ARG A 801 -39.46 -26.13 -6.67
N ASP A 802 -38.55 -25.29 -7.12
CA ASP A 802 -37.13 -25.63 -7.23
C ASP A 802 -36.48 -25.82 -5.86
N ILE A 803 -36.81 -24.96 -4.88
CA ILE A 803 -36.41 -25.12 -3.47
C ILE A 803 -36.87 -26.51 -2.96
N VAL A 804 -38.13 -26.87 -3.16
CA VAL A 804 -38.68 -28.15 -2.68
C VAL A 804 -38.05 -29.34 -3.41
N ARG A 805 -37.90 -29.29 -4.74
CA ARG A 805 -37.25 -30.35 -5.54
C ARG A 805 -35.81 -30.58 -5.12
N ALA A 806 -35.08 -29.52 -4.75
CA ALA A 806 -33.72 -29.58 -4.26
C ALA A 806 -33.57 -30.21 -2.86
N GLY A 807 -34.65 -30.56 -2.16
CA GLY A 807 -34.58 -31.20 -0.84
C GLY A 807 -34.68 -30.23 0.34
N HIS A 808 -35.00 -28.97 0.09
CA HIS A 808 -35.17 -27.97 1.13
C HIS A 808 -36.61 -27.92 1.64
N GLU A 809 -36.78 -27.33 2.82
CA GLU A 809 -38.08 -27.19 3.48
C GLU A 809 -38.63 -25.77 3.32
N LEU A 810 -39.94 -25.61 3.10
CA LEU A 810 -40.60 -24.30 3.11
C LEU A 810 -41.33 -24.08 4.44
N ALA A 811 -41.23 -22.87 4.98
CA ALA A 811 -41.90 -22.40 6.20
C ALA A 811 -42.52 -21.03 6.00
N ASN A 812 -43.35 -20.57 6.93
CA ASN A 812 -44.17 -19.36 6.75
C ASN A 812 -43.53 -18.12 7.42
N HIS A 813 -43.34 -17.03 6.68
CA HIS A 813 -42.82 -15.74 7.17
C HIS A 813 -43.85 -14.59 7.17
N GLY A 814 -45.13 -14.89 6.97
CA GLY A 814 -46.17 -13.86 6.82
C GLY A 814 -46.33 -13.37 5.38
N MET A 815 -47.33 -12.51 5.15
CA MET A 815 -47.67 -12.09 3.79
C MET A 815 -46.74 -10.98 3.29
N HIS A 816 -46.34 -10.07 4.17
CA HIS A 816 -45.51 -8.91 3.86
C HIS A 816 -44.31 -8.82 4.80
N ASP A 817 -43.28 -8.10 4.36
CA ASP A 817 -42.10 -7.75 5.15
C ASP A 817 -42.44 -6.65 6.18
N GLU A 818 -43.19 -7.03 7.22
CA GLU A 818 -43.66 -6.13 8.27
C GLU A 818 -43.60 -6.75 9.68
N PRO A 819 -43.47 -5.95 10.75
CA PRO A 819 -43.49 -6.48 12.11
C PRO A 819 -44.83 -7.15 12.44
N ALA A 820 -44.81 -8.47 12.69
CA ALA A 820 -46.03 -9.23 13.02
C ALA A 820 -46.73 -8.75 14.31
N THR A 821 -46.01 -8.02 15.16
CA THR A 821 -46.56 -7.39 16.37
C THR A 821 -47.53 -6.24 16.06
N ARG A 822 -47.52 -5.68 14.85
CA ARG A 822 -48.45 -4.63 14.42
C ARG A 822 -49.78 -5.18 13.87
N LEU A 823 -49.82 -6.45 13.47
CA LEU A 823 -51.01 -7.08 12.88
C LEU A 823 -52.06 -7.48 13.91
N SER A 824 -53.35 -7.27 13.63
CA SER A 824 -54.42 -7.80 14.46
C SER A 824 -54.42 -9.34 14.47
N ALA A 825 -55.08 -9.98 15.45
CA ALA A 825 -55.12 -11.45 15.51
C ALA A 825 -55.79 -12.06 14.26
N GLY A 826 -56.88 -11.43 13.79
CA GLY A 826 -57.59 -11.86 12.59
C GLY A 826 -56.77 -11.68 11.33
N GLU A 827 -56.05 -10.56 11.20
CA GLU A 827 -55.20 -10.31 10.05
C GLU A 827 -53.98 -11.25 10.02
N LEU A 828 -53.35 -11.48 11.17
CA LEU A 828 -52.27 -12.46 11.30
C LEU A 828 -52.74 -13.87 10.93
N GLU A 829 -53.91 -14.29 11.42
CA GLU A 829 -54.51 -15.60 11.07
C GLU A 829 -54.80 -15.70 9.56
N ARG A 830 -55.30 -14.63 8.94
CA ARG A 830 -55.59 -14.56 7.50
C ARG A 830 -54.30 -14.67 6.68
N GLN A 831 -53.29 -13.86 6.99
CA GLN A 831 -52.00 -13.87 6.28
C GLN A 831 -51.28 -15.22 6.39
N ILE A 832 -51.25 -15.84 7.59
CA ILE A 832 -50.63 -17.16 7.76
C ILE A 832 -51.32 -18.21 6.88
N LYS A 833 -52.67 -18.23 6.84
CA LYS A 833 -53.42 -19.18 6.01
C LYS A 833 -53.19 -18.97 4.52
N GLU A 834 -53.09 -17.73 4.07
CA GLU A 834 -52.87 -17.39 2.67
C GLU A 834 -51.50 -17.87 2.19
N VAL A 835 -50.44 -17.52 2.92
CA VAL A 835 -49.07 -17.97 2.63
C VAL A 835 -48.95 -19.49 2.71
N GLN A 836 -49.68 -20.12 3.64
CA GLN A 836 -49.67 -21.56 3.76
C GLN A 836 -50.23 -22.27 2.52
N ARG A 837 -51.25 -21.70 1.86
CA ARG A 837 -51.77 -22.26 0.60
C ARG A 837 -50.69 -22.24 -0.48
N LEU A 838 -49.97 -21.13 -0.62
CA LEU A 838 -48.85 -21.01 -1.58
C LEU A 838 -47.76 -22.06 -1.34
N ILE A 839 -47.44 -22.32 -0.06
CA ILE A 839 -46.49 -23.36 0.32
C ILE A 839 -47.03 -24.75 -0.05
N GLU A 840 -48.30 -25.04 0.28
CA GLU A 840 -48.95 -26.33 -0.02
C GLU A 840 -49.03 -26.59 -1.54
N ASP A 841 -49.34 -25.56 -2.33
CA ASP A 841 -49.37 -25.62 -3.80
C ASP A 841 -47.98 -25.94 -4.36
N ALA A 842 -46.92 -25.28 -3.87
CA ALA A 842 -45.55 -25.58 -4.30
C ALA A 842 -45.13 -27.03 -4.00
N TYR A 843 -45.52 -27.57 -2.85
CA TYR A 843 -45.30 -28.99 -2.53
C TYR A 843 -46.08 -29.91 -3.47
N ALA A 844 -47.37 -29.65 -3.68
CA ALA A 844 -48.22 -30.43 -4.57
C ALA A 844 -47.65 -30.47 -6.01
N GLU A 845 -47.26 -29.33 -6.56
CA GLU A 845 -46.68 -29.21 -7.91
C GLU A 845 -45.27 -29.82 -8.03
N SER A 846 -44.53 -29.91 -6.93
CA SER A 846 -43.21 -30.56 -6.90
C SER A 846 -43.29 -32.09 -6.81
N GLY A 847 -44.48 -32.66 -6.57
CA GLY A 847 -44.67 -34.08 -6.32
C GLY A 847 -44.10 -34.56 -4.97
N ARG A 848 -43.89 -33.64 -4.02
CA ARG A 848 -43.39 -33.94 -2.67
C ARG A 848 -44.44 -33.62 -1.62
N GLN A 849 -44.44 -34.41 -0.55
CA GLN A 849 -45.35 -34.16 0.57
C GLN A 849 -44.81 -33.03 1.46
N ALA A 850 -45.65 -32.06 1.80
CA ALA A 850 -45.29 -31.01 2.73
C ALA A 850 -44.97 -31.59 4.12
N PRO A 851 -43.88 -31.15 4.78
CA PRO A 851 -43.61 -31.51 6.16
C PRO A 851 -44.79 -31.08 7.04
N GLY A 852 -45.39 -32.04 7.72
CA GLY A 852 -46.55 -31.84 8.59
C GLY A 852 -47.94 -32.11 7.99
N ALA A 853 -48.04 -32.71 6.81
CA ALA A 853 -49.30 -33.22 6.25
C ALA A 853 -50.02 -34.26 7.16
N ASN A 854 -49.29 -34.92 8.07
CA ASN A 854 -49.84 -35.83 9.09
C ASN A 854 -50.09 -35.16 10.46
N GLY A 855 -50.20 -33.82 10.51
CA GLY A 855 -50.46 -33.05 11.73
C GLY A 855 -49.23 -32.75 12.61
N ARG A 856 -48.00 -32.89 12.10
CA ARG A 856 -46.77 -32.65 12.88
C ARG A 856 -45.91 -31.53 12.28
N ARG A 857 -45.76 -30.44 13.05
CA ARG A 857 -44.68 -29.42 13.00
C ARG A 857 -44.65 -28.49 11.79
N ARG A 858 -45.63 -27.58 11.67
CA ARG A 858 -45.50 -26.38 10.82
C ARG A 858 -44.67 -25.31 11.52
N TYR A 859 -43.88 -24.52 10.79
CA TYR A 859 -43.05 -23.46 11.36
C TYR A 859 -43.49 -22.09 10.88
N TYR A 860 -43.55 -21.14 11.82
CA TYR A 860 -43.82 -19.74 11.55
C TYR A 860 -42.72 -18.88 12.17
N ARG A 861 -42.23 -17.90 11.41
CA ARG A 861 -41.33 -16.88 11.94
C ARG A 861 -41.99 -15.52 11.83
N PRO A 862 -42.16 -14.79 12.94
CA PRO A 862 -42.72 -13.45 12.89
C PRO A 862 -41.74 -12.48 12.23
N GLY A 863 -42.24 -11.62 11.35
CA GLY A 863 -41.47 -10.48 10.84
C GLY A 863 -40.92 -9.63 11.99
N SER A 864 -39.69 -9.13 11.83
CA SER A 864 -38.84 -8.47 12.83
C SER A 864 -38.34 -9.32 14.01
N GLY A 865 -38.66 -10.61 14.05
CA GLY A 865 -38.14 -11.54 15.08
C GLY A 865 -38.74 -11.34 16.49
N PHE A 866 -39.74 -10.47 16.64
CA PHE A 866 -40.45 -10.27 17.91
C PHE A 866 -41.77 -11.04 17.94
N PHE A 867 -42.09 -11.62 19.10
CA PHE A 867 -43.35 -12.33 19.33
C PHE A 867 -44.10 -11.80 20.55
N SER A 868 -45.41 -12.05 20.58
CA SER A 868 -46.31 -11.69 21.67
C SER A 868 -47.22 -12.87 22.00
N GLU A 869 -47.94 -12.81 23.12
CA GLU A 869 -48.92 -13.85 23.47
C GLU A 869 -49.99 -14.03 22.39
N ARG A 870 -50.39 -12.93 21.74
CA ARG A 870 -51.32 -12.95 20.61
C ARG A 870 -50.77 -13.75 19.44
N ILE A 871 -49.51 -13.50 19.04
CA ILE A 871 -48.86 -14.23 17.94
C ILE A 871 -48.78 -15.72 18.30
N ARG A 872 -48.34 -16.05 19.52
CA ARG A 872 -48.24 -17.44 20.02
C ARG A 872 -49.59 -18.14 20.05
N SER A 873 -50.65 -17.45 20.46
CA SER A 873 -52.01 -18.00 20.52
C SER A 873 -52.53 -18.34 19.12
N VAL A 874 -52.38 -17.41 18.16
CA VAL A 874 -52.79 -17.61 16.77
C VAL A 874 -52.00 -18.74 16.11
N THR A 875 -50.66 -18.72 16.21
CA THR A 875 -49.82 -19.76 15.60
C THR A 875 -50.10 -21.13 16.20
N ARG A 876 -50.27 -21.23 17.52
CA ARG A 876 -50.65 -22.49 18.20
C ARG A 876 -52.02 -23.00 17.77
N LYS A 877 -53.03 -22.12 17.66
CA LYS A 877 -54.37 -22.46 17.14
C LYS A 877 -54.30 -23.04 15.73
N LEU A 878 -53.37 -22.54 14.91
CA LEU A 878 -53.15 -22.99 13.53
C LEU A 878 -52.16 -24.16 13.40
N GLY A 879 -51.63 -24.69 14.51
CA GLY A 879 -50.70 -25.83 14.50
C GLY A 879 -49.25 -25.48 14.15
N TYR A 880 -48.85 -24.21 14.26
CA TYR A 880 -47.49 -23.73 14.01
C TYR A 880 -46.68 -23.62 15.30
N ARG A 881 -45.37 -23.87 15.17
CA ARG A 881 -44.36 -23.52 16.16
C ARG A 881 -43.65 -22.24 15.72
N VAL A 882 -43.45 -21.32 16.65
CA VAL A 882 -42.70 -20.08 16.39
C VAL A 882 -41.19 -20.38 16.37
N VAL A 883 -40.45 -19.86 15.41
CA VAL A 883 -38.99 -20.07 15.26
C VAL A 883 -38.26 -18.72 15.24
N LEU A 884 -37.23 -18.56 16.07
CA LEU A 884 -36.41 -17.34 16.15
C LEU A 884 -34.90 -17.57 16.09
N GLY A 885 -34.43 -18.81 16.28
CA GLY A 885 -33.02 -19.14 16.17
C GLY A 885 -32.12 -18.69 17.32
N SER A 886 -30.86 -19.14 17.27
CA SER A 886 -29.82 -18.85 18.27
C SER A 886 -28.56 -18.27 17.66
N ILE A 887 -28.48 -18.22 16.33
CA ILE A 887 -27.35 -17.71 15.57
C ILE A 887 -27.90 -16.74 14.53
N TYR A 888 -27.77 -15.44 14.81
CA TYR A 888 -28.20 -14.36 13.93
C TYR A 888 -27.00 -13.47 13.57
N PRO A 889 -26.52 -13.46 12.31
CA PRO A 889 -25.38 -12.65 11.89
C PRO A 889 -25.66 -11.15 11.78
N HIS A 890 -26.91 -10.71 11.95
CA HIS A 890 -27.33 -9.35 11.61
C HIS A 890 -27.14 -9.02 10.12
N ASP A 891 -27.23 -10.03 9.24
CA ASP A 891 -27.04 -9.88 7.79
C ASP A 891 -28.11 -9.00 7.13
N ALA A 892 -29.27 -8.85 7.75
CA ALA A 892 -30.26 -7.87 7.30
C ALA A 892 -29.78 -6.41 7.45
N GLN A 893 -28.91 -6.12 8.44
CA GLN A 893 -28.38 -4.78 8.73
C GLN A 893 -26.93 -4.58 8.29
N ILE A 894 -26.13 -5.65 8.30
CA ILE A 894 -24.69 -5.62 8.04
C ILE A 894 -24.44 -6.27 6.68
N SER A 895 -23.98 -5.48 5.71
CA SER A 895 -23.79 -5.91 4.32
C SER A 895 -22.43 -6.57 4.04
N TRP A 896 -21.70 -6.99 5.06
CA TRP A 896 -20.35 -7.55 4.95
C TRP A 896 -20.36 -9.09 5.08
N PRO A 897 -20.31 -9.85 3.97
CA PRO A 897 -20.45 -11.31 4.00
C PRO A 897 -19.40 -12.01 4.88
N TRP A 898 -18.16 -11.51 4.89
CA TRP A 898 -17.08 -12.10 5.69
C TRP A 898 -17.32 -11.93 7.20
N LEU A 899 -17.83 -10.77 7.64
CA LEU A 899 -18.11 -10.50 9.05
C LEU A 899 -19.28 -11.35 9.52
N ASN A 900 -20.34 -11.43 8.71
CA ASN A 900 -21.50 -12.27 8.98
C ASN A 900 -21.12 -13.77 9.04
N ALA A 901 -20.27 -14.24 8.12
CA ALA A 901 -19.75 -15.60 8.13
C ALA A 901 -18.92 -15.88 9.39
N ARG A 902 -17.97 -15.00 9.73
CA ARG A 902 -17.16 -15.10 10.96
C ARG A 902 -18.04 -15.12 12.20
N HIS A 903 -19.10 -14.30 12.22
CA HIS A 903 -20.04 -14.23 13.31
C HIS A 903 -20.79 -15.55 13.51
N ILE A 904 -21.40 -16.11 12.45
CA ILE A 904 -22.06 -17.43 12.46
C ILE A 904 -21.11 -18.50 13.00
N LEU A 905 -19.90 -18.56 12.45
CA LEU A 905 -18.90 -19.56 12.79
C LEU A 905 -18.38 -19.42 14.23
N SER A 906 -18.45 -18.22 14.81
CA SER A 906 -18.05 -17.96 16.21
C SER A 906 -19.11 -18.38 17.25
N MET A 907 -20.35 -18.62 16.81
CA MET A 907 -21.48 -19.03 17.65
C MET A 907 -21.94 -20.47 17.38
N LEU A 908 -21.23 -21.17 16.50
CA LEU A 908 -21.58 -22.50 16.07
C LEU A 908 -21.61 -23.47 17.26
N SER A 909 -22.74 -24.11 17.48
CA SER A 909 -22.90 -25.15 18.50
C SER A 909 -23.93 -26.20 18.05
N PRO A 910 -23.82 -27.45 18.54
CA PRO A 910 -24.76 -28.52 18.20
C PRO A 910 -26.20 -28.12 18.51
N GLY A 911 -27.09 -28.33 17.54
CA GLY A 911 -28.49 -27.95 17.61
C GLY A 911 -28.77 -26.45 17.44
N GLY A 912 -27.76 -25.67 17.03
CA GLY A 912 -27.94 -24.26 16.68
C GLY A 912 -28.83 -24.07 15.45
N ILE A 913 -29.60 -22.97 15.46
CA ILE A 913 -30.44 -22.56 14.33
C ILE A 913 -29.89 -21.23 13.81
N ILE A 914 -29.41 -21.25 12.56
CA ILE A 914 -28.78 -20.14 11.85
C ILE A 914 -29.82 -19.42 11.02
N ILE A 915 -29.83 -18.10 11.09
CA ILE A 915 -30.75 -17.23 10.36
C ILE A 915 -29.96 -16.44 9.33
N CYS A 916 -30.31 -16.53 8.06
CA CYS A 916 -29.81 -15.68 6.98
C CYS A 916 -31.00 -15.14 6.17
N HIS A 917 -30.82 -14.15 5.30
CA HIS A 917 -31.90 -13.54 4.52
C HIS A 917 -31.64 -13.68 3.01
N ASP A 918 -32.64 -14.15 2.25
CA ASP A 918 -32.57 -14.40 0.81
C ASP A 918 -32.34 -13.10 0.02
N ARG A 919 -33.08 -12.04 0.35
CA ARG A 919 -33.11 -10.75 -0.37
C ARG A 919 -31.88 -9.87 -0.16
N ARG A 920 -30.69 -10.45 0.01
CA ARG A 920 -29.43 -9.74 0.22
C ARG A 920 -28.35 -10.28 -0.72
N SER A 921 -27.74 -9.39 -1.51
CA SER A 921 -26.70 -9.75 -2.49
C SER A 921 -25.45 -10.36 -1.83
N TRP A 922 -25.26 -10.12 -0.53
CA TRP A 922 -24.18 -10.68 0.27
C TRP A 922 -24.50 -12.04 0.92
N THR A 923 -25.71 -12.57 0.84
CA THR A 923 -26.04 -13.89 1.41
C THR A 923 -25.38 -15.05 0.66
N PRO A 924 -25.40 -15.13 -0.69
CA PRO A 924 -24.65 -16.16 -1.41
C PRO A 924 -23.13 -16.19 -1.10
N PRO A 925 -22.39 -15.06 -1.14
CA PRO A 925 -20.97 -15.07 -0.77
C PRO A 925 -20.70 -15.28 0.73
N MET A 926 -21.69 -15.02 1.60
CA MET A 926 -21.60 -15.43 3.01
C MET A 926 -21.71 -16.96 3.13
N LEU A 927 -22.69 -17.57 2.48
CA LEU A 927 -22.91 -19.02 2.51
C LEU A 927 -21.74 -19.79 1.86
N SER A 928 -21.11 -19.24 0.82
CA SER A 928 -19.91 -19.84 0.20
C SER A 928 -18.73 -19.93 1.17
N LYS A 929 -18.70 -19.12 2.24
CA LYS A 929 -17.70 -19.21 3.32
C LYS A 929 -18.20 -20.07 4.48
N VAL A 930 -19.47 -19.95 4.87
CA VAL A 930 -20.03 -20.67 6.02
C VAL A 930 -20.12 -22.17 5.75
N LEU A 931 -20.69 -22.60 4.62
CA LEU A 931 -21.00 -23.99 4.36
C LEU A 931 -19.75 -24.90 4.30
N PRO A 932 -18.66 -24.54 3.60
CA PRO A 932 -17.43 -25.36 3.61
C PRO A 932 -16.81 -25.43 5.01
N GLU A 933 -16.87 -24.34 5.78
CA GLU A 933 -16.31 -24.32 7.13
C GLU A 933 -17.15 -25.14 8.12
N LEU A 934 -18.48 -25.20 7.95
CA LEU A 934 -19.34 -26.13 8.68
C LEU A 934 -18.88 -27.57 8.44
N GLN A 935 -18.74 -27.97 7.18
CA GLN A 935 -18.26 -29.31 6.81
C GLN A 935 -16.87 -29.59 7.39
N ARG A 936 -15.93 -28.65 7.29
CA ARG A 936 -14.57 -28.78 7.83
C ARG A 936 -14.56 -28.99 9.34
N ARG A 937 -15.49 -28.36 10.07
CA ARG A 937 -15.67 -28.54 11.53
C ARG A 937 -16.47 -29.79 11.89
N GLY A 938 -16.92 -30.55 10.88
CA GLY A 938 -17.73 -31.76 11.02
C GLY A 938 -19.20 -31.49 11.30
N TYR A 939 -19.69 -30.28 11.02
CA TYR A 939 -21.11 -29.93 11.10
C TYR A 939 -21.83 -30.20 9.78
N LYS A 940 -23.07 -30.68 9.88
CA LYS A 940 -23.99 -30.77 8.75
C LYS A 940 -25.10 -29.73 8.91
N ALA A 941 -25.32 -28.96 7.85
CA ALA A 941 -26.48 -28.05 7.75
C ALA A 941 -27.69 -28.84 7.23
N VAL A 942 -28.76 -28.82 8.02
CA VAL A 942 -29.99 -29.62 7.84
C VAL A 942 -31.23 -28.72 7.90
N THR A 943 -32.39 -29.26 7.52
CA THR A 943 -33.68 -28.57 7.72
C THR A 943 -34.07 -28.53 9.20
N LEU A 944 -35.04 -27.67 9.56
CA LEU A 944 -35.59 -27.63 10.92
C LEU A 944 -36.24 -28.95 11.32
N THR A 945 -36.97 -29.59 10.40
CA THR A 945 -37.59 -30.89 10.67
C THR A 945 -36.54 -31.98 10.91
N GLU A 946 -35.52 -32.09 10.05
CA GLU A 946 -34.39 -33.02 10.24
C GLU A 946 -33.69 -32.80 11.59
N LEU A 947 -33.45 -31.54 11.98
CA LEU A 947 -32.82 -31.22 13.27
C LEU A 947 -33.68 -31.65 14.47
N LEU A 948 -35.00 -31.54 14.37
CA LEU A 948 -35.92 -31.88 15.47
C LEU A 948 -36.24 -33.38 15.55
N GLU A 949 -36.09 -34.14 14.47
CA GLU A 949 -36.23 -35.61 14.50
C GLU A 949 -35.13 -36.27 15.33
N GLU A 950 -33.93 -35.66 15.33
CA GLU A 950 -32.75 -36.10 16.08
C GLU A 950 -32.87 -35.99 17.61
N THR A 951 -33.94 -35.32 18.09
CA THR A 951 -34.31 -35.25 19.52
C THR A 951 -35.40 -36.22 19.94
N THR A 952 -36.08 -36.86 18.99
CA THR A 952 -37.18 -37.80 19.25
C THR A 952 -36.76 -39.27 19.13
N GLY A 953 -35.48 -39.52 18.86
CA GLY A 953 -34.88 -40.86 18.81
C GLY A 953 -34.12 -41.24 20.07
#